data_AF-A0A087SQT0-F1
#
_entry.id   AF-A0A087SQT0-F1
#
_cell.length_a   1.000
_cell.length_b   1.000
_cell.length_c   1.000
_cell.angle_alpha   90.00
_cell.angle_beta   90.00
_cell.angle_gamma   90.00
#
_symmetry.space_group_name_H-M   'P 1'
#
loop_
_entity.id
_entity.type
_entity.pdbx_description
1 polymer ?
#
loop_
_entity_poly.entity_id
_entity_poly.type
_entity_poly.pdbx_seq_one_letter_code
_entity_poly.pdbx_strand_id
1 'polypeptide(L)'
;MQLRAHACLVACLLISAVVGAVAVTSETPVAKTRPLAFPFNVNFKPQDTWAPEAVFGVFVFLFLINIWRGRQSNERRAIFWATQLISAESQLPDNFALIGPGNSGEGEVLVRESMNIYCVHVSGRRYCKSGRLTFFFRKRQDLLAWAVSGITRSPDVLDIQIDLSPGSIPPLVLLIARAGHAKTLAKEQADVKTFTKLLEVKKDRLAAWPSIDLAVYAEQASAFYDLMTPYLLSHSFGQGAWEELGTCFRHLHITSEGQGDDTKQARQQAKRAAENRAKKEVLALKAAEQKRQEELMARREKKAEQDQPMRAASTAGASGDELRDELGFKLMRKGVKEFSGETILTPRFYTTDFEEMEKMYSLEENPNLKMDELEAMLAEFRRDYNQCHFVRNATFPEAAKKLTGNTRKIFIEFLERSCTAEFSGFLLYKELGRRLKKANPVLAEIFTLLSRDEARHAGFINKSMSDFNLALDLGFLTRNRKYTFFKPKFIIYATYLSEKIGYWRYISIYRHLQRNPDCQLYPLFEYFENWCQDESRHGDFLAATLKCQPELLEGTAARLWSRFFCLSVYITMYLNDHQRSFFYESLGMDTTRFNKHVILETNNTTERIFPEVPDVENPAFFQRLDEMVKHNNAIVQIGRSDAPNWLKNLQKLPHLERIAKGCILLFLAPAKRVGSLDVEGDAAFQY
;
A
#
# COMPACT_ATOMS: atom_id res chain seq x y z
N MET A 1 -5.92 33.09 -4.15
CA MET A 1 -6.99 32.07 -4.24
C MET A 1 -6.43 30.64 -4.11
N GLN A 2 -5.44 30.25 -4.93
CA GLN A 2 -4.78 28.92 -4.86
C GLN A 2 -4.28 28.50 -3.46
N LEU A 3 -3.77 29.44 -2.66
CA LEU A 3 -3.30 29.18 -1.28
C LEU A 3 -4.39 28.60 -0.36
N ARG A 4 -5.65 29.07 -0.49
CA ARG A 4 -6.78 28.53 0.28
C ARG A 4 -7.23 27.15 -0.22
N ALA A 5 -7.11 26.90 -1.52
CA ALA A 5 -7.44 25.58 -2.10
C ALA A 5 -6.46 24.50 -1.61
N HIS A 6 -5.15 24.79 -1.57
CA HIS A 6 -4.16 23.83 -1.07
C HIS A 6 -4.31 23.59 0.44
N ALA A 7 -4.48 24.64 1.25
CA ALA A 7 -4.75 24.48 2.69
C ALA A 7 -6.03 23.68 2.96
N CYS A 8 -7.08 23.86 2.16
CA CYS A 8 -8.32 23.09 2.28
C CYS A 8 -8.14 21.62 1.86
N LEU A 9 -7.36 21.35 0.80
CA LEU A 9 -7.04 19.98 0.36
C LEU A 9 -6.22 19.22 1.43
N VAL A 10 -5.21 19.88 2.02
CA VAL A 10 -4.36 19.32 3.08
C VAL A 10 -5.16 19.11 4.37
N ALA A 11 -6.07 20.03 4.70
CA ALA A 11 -7.06 19.83 5.77
C ALA A 11 -7.96 18.61 5.50
N CYS A 12 -8.48 18.44 4.28
CA CYS A 12 -9.29 17.26 3.93
C CYS A 12 -8.48 15.95 4.01
N LEU A 13 -7.17 15.97 3.77
CA LEU A 13 -6.28 14.82 3.96
C LEU A 13 -6.05 14.51 5.45
N LEU A 14 -5.83 15.52 6.31
CA LEU A 14 -5.78 15.34 7.77
C LEU A 14 -7.10 14.75 8.29
N ILE A 15 -8.23 15.31 7.84
CA ILE A 15 -9.57 14.83 8.19
C ILE A 15 -9.75 13.39 7.73
N SER A 16 -9.30 13.02 6.53
CA SER A 16 -9.44 11.62 6.04
C SER A 16 -8.58 10.64 6.84
N ALA A 17 -7.36 11.03 7.21
CA ALA A 17 -6.47 10.22 8.05
C ALA A 17 -7.06 10.02 9.46
N VAL A 18 -7.57 11.10 10.07
CA VAL A 18 -8.06 11.07 11.45
C VAL A 18 -9.50 10.57 11.57
N VAL A 19 -10.42 10.89 10.64
CA VAL A 19 -11.80 10.32 10.65
C VAL A 19 -11.78 8.81 10.45
N GLY A 20 -10.78 8.27 9.76
CA GLY A 20 -10.55 6.83 9.71
C GLY A 20 -10.16 6.20 11.06
N ALA A 21 -9.45 6.94 11.92
CA ALA A 21 -8.66 6.39 13.03
C ALA A 21 -9.40 5.80 14.27
N VAL A 22 -10.68 5.97 14.60
CA VAL A 22 -11.76 6.85 14.11
C VAL A 22 -13.05 6.03 13.84
N ALA A 23 -12.92 4.76 13.43
CA ALA A 23 -14.04 3.82 13.24
C ALA A 23 -13.79 2.35 13.68
N VAL A 24 -14.50 1.93 14.74
CA VAL A 24 -15.06 0.56 14.97
C VAL A 24 -14.15 -0.56 15.54
N THR A 25 -14.21 -0.67 16.87
CA THR A 25 -14.49 -1.85 17.76
C THR A 25 -13.78 -3.20 17.68
N SER A 26 -13.43 -3.70 18.87
CA SER A 26 -13.43 -5.13 19.27
C SER A 26 -14.43 -5.36 20.42
N GLU A 27 -14.89 -6.61 20.60
CA GLU A 27 -15.99 -7.00 21.50
C GLU A 27 -15.53 -7.32 22.94
N THR A 28 -16.21 -6.77 23.95
CA THR A 28 -16.25 -7.26 25.35
C THR A 28 -17.53 -6.75 26.05
N PRO A 29 -18.20 -7.53 26.91
CA PRO A 29 -19.56 -7.23 27.37
C PRO A 29 -19.70 -6.36 28.65
N VAL A 30 -20.78 -5.56 28.66
CA VAL A 30 -21.64 -5.16 29.80
C VAL A 30 -21.11 -4.21 30.91
N ALA A 31 -21.76 -3.02 31.00
CA ALA A 31 -22.48 -2.54 32.19
C ALA A 31 -23.45 -1.40 31.79
N LYS A 32 -24.69 -1.36 32.33
CA LYS A 32 -25.71 -0.35 31.98
C LYS A 32 -25.76 0.79 33.01
N THR A 33 -25.66 2.05 32.56
CA THR A 33 -25.99 3.24 33.37
C THR A 33 -26.87 4.23 32.58
N ARG A 34 -27.77 4.93 33.28
CA ARG A 34 -28.75 5.88 32.69
C ARG A 34 -28.06 7.18 32.19
N PRO A 35 -28.62 7.85 31.16
CA PRO A 35 -28.12 9.15 30.71
C PRO A 35 -28.46 10.26 31.71
N LEU A 36 -27.51 11.16 31.94
CA LEU A 36 -27.73 12.44 32.63
C LEU A 36 -28.11 13.52 31.59
N ALA A 37 -29.02 14.41 31.97
CA ALA A 37 -29.45 15.53 31.11
C ALA A 37 -28.37 16.63 31.05
N PHE A 38 -28.14 17.19 29.86
CA PHE A 38 -27.18 18.28 29.63
C PHE A 38 -27.86 19.66 29.74
N PRO A 39 -27.37 20.58 30.58
CA PRO A 39 -27.87 21.95 30.66
C PRO A 39 -26.85 22.97 30.15
N PHE A 40 -26.63 23.07 28.84
CA PHE A 40 -25.85 24.18 28.25
C PHE A 40 -26.49 24.66 26.95
N ASN A 41 -27.11 25.84 27.01
CA ASN A 41 -27.69 26.52 25.87
C ASN A 41 -26.62 27.44 25.25
N VAL A 42 -26.13 27.09 24.06
CA VAL A 42 -25.02 27.80 23.39
C VAL A 42 -25.58 28.82 22.41
N ASN A 43 -25.52 30.11 22.77
CA ASN A 43 -25.83 31.19 21.85
C ASN A 43 -24.67 31.39 20.86
N PHE A 44 -24.92 31.05 19.59
CA PHE A 44 -24.03 31.39 18.48
C PHE A 44 -24.18 32.88 18.15
N LYS A 45 -23.10 33.54 17.69
CA LYS A 45 -23.24 34.87 17.07
C LYS A 45 -24.12 34.73 15.83
N PRO A 46 -25.07 35.65 15.58
CA PRO A 46 -25.80 35.66 14.32
C PRO A 46 -24.81 35.87 13.18
N GLN A 47 -24.90 35.01 12.16
CA GLN A 47 -24.17 35.14 10.91
C GLN A 47 -25.12 35.74 9.89
N ASP A 48 -24.77 36.92 9.35
CA ASP A 48 -25.71 37.80 8.64
C ASP A 48 -26.33 37.18 7.39
N THR A 49 -25.60 36.27 6.71
CA THR A 49 -26.16 35.43 5.65
C THR A 49 -25.53 34.03 5.63
N TRP A 50 -26.36 33.02 5.34
CA TRP A 50 -25.97 31.63 5.09
C TRP A 50 -25.94 31.28 3.59
N ALA A 51 -26.10 32.28 2.72
CA ALA A 51 -26.26 32.08 1.28
C ALA A 51 -25.05 31.37 0.63
N PRO A 52 -23.78 31.75 0.86
CA PRO A 52 -22.65 31.07 0.22
C PRO A 52 -22.44 29.64 0.77
N GLU A 53 -22.67 29.41 2.07
CA GLU A 53 -22.62 28.07 2.68
C GLU A 53 -23.72 27.16 2.14
N ALA A 54 -24.95 27.70 1.98
CA ALA A 54 -26.07 26.96 1.40
C ALA A 54 -25.82 26.62 -0.07
N VAL A 55 -25.32 27.56 -0.88
CA VAL A 55 -24.94 27.32 -2.28
C VAL A 55 -23.83 26.28 -2.39
N PHE A 56 -22.80 26.35 -1.54
CA PHE A 56 -21.73 25.35 -1.51
C PHE A 56 -22.24 23.97 -1.05
N GLY A 57 -23.10 23.92 -0.04
CA GLY A 57 -23.75 22.69 0.43
C GLY A 57 -24.61 22.03 -0.65
N VAL A 58 -25.40 22.82 -1.38
CA VAL A 58 -26.19 22.36 -2.53
C VAL A 58 -25.28 21.86 -3.66
N PHE A 59 -24.18 22.55 -3.97
CA PHE A 59 -23.20 22.10 -4.96
C PHE A 59 -22.58 20.75 -4.59
N VAL A 60 -22.12 20.58 -3.35
CA VAL A 60 -21.55 19.31 -2.85
C VAL A 60 -22.60 18.20 -2.87
N PHE A 61 -23.84 18.50 -2.47
CA PHE A 61 -24.95 17.54 -2.51
C PHE A 61 -25.26 17.05 -3.93
N LEU A 62 -25.35 17.97 -4.90
CA LEU A 62 -25.56 17.65 -6.32
C LEU A 62 -24.37 16.87 -6.92
N PHE A 63 -23.14 17.22 -6.53
CA PHE A 63 -21.93 16.50 -6.93
C PHE A 63 -21.94 15.04 -6.45
N LEU A 64 -22.28 14.80 -5.18
CA LEU A 64 -22.41 13.46 -4.61
C LEU A 64 -23.54 12.64 -5.28
N ILE A 65 -24.67 13.29 -5.58
CA ILE A 65 -25.75 12.69 -6.37
C ILE A 65 -25.27 12.30 -7.77
N ASN A 66 -24.45 13.13 -8.43
CA ASN A 66 -23.89 12.80 -9.74
C ASN A 66 -22.95 11.59 -9.68
N ILE A 67 -22.05 11.53 -8.70
CA ILE A 67 -21.17 10.38 -8.49
C ILE A 67 -22.00 9.09 -8.32
N TRP A 68 -23.02 9.13 -7.46
CA TRP A 68 -23.87 7.98 -7.20
C TRP A 68 -24.66 7.54 -8.44
N ARG A 69 -25.33 8.47 -9.12
CA ARG A 69 -26.09 8.19 -10.36
C ARG A 69 -25.18 7.70 -11.50
N GLY A 70 -24.02 8.33 -11.68
CA GLY A 70 -23.06 7.99 -12.72
C GLY A 70 -22.48 6.58 -12.53
N ARG A 71 -22.08 6.25 -11.30
CA ARG A 71 -21.67 4.88 -10.93
C ARG A 71 -22.78 3.88 -11.22
N GLN A 72 -23.99 4.10 -10.70
CA GLN A 72 -25.13 3.19 -10.90
C GLN A 72 -25.51 3.02 -12.38
N SER A 73 -25.38 4.05 -13.21
CA SER A 73 -25.63 3.95 -14.65
C SER A 73 -24.60 3.08 -15.36
N ASN A 74 -23.30 3.24 -15.03
CA ASN A 74 -22.23 2.40 -15.59
C ASN A 74 -22.36 0.94 -15.11
N GLU A 75 -22.63 0.73 -13.82
CA GLU A 75 -22.80 -0.59 -13.19
C GLU A 75 -23.94 -1.39 -13.85
N ARG A 76 -25.10 -0.75 -14.08
CA ARG A 76 -26.23 -1.37 -14.83
C ARG A 76 -25.88 -1.71 -16.28
N ARG A 77 -25.12 -0.85 -16.98
CA ARG A 77 -24.67 -1.12 -18.36
C ARG A 77 -23.67 -2.27 -18.43
N ALA A 78 -22.76 -2.34 -17.47
CA ALA A 78 -21.79 -3.43 -17.35
C ALA A 78 -22.50 -4.77 -17.12
N ILE A 79 -23.45 -4.83 -16.19
CA ILE A 79 -24.25 -6.02 -15.91
C ILE A 79 -25.08 -6.44 -17.14
N PHE A 80 -25.74 -5.48 -17.81
CA PHE A 80 -26.51 -5.77 -19.03
C PHE A 80 -25.64 -6.42 -20.12
N TRP A 81 -24.51 -5.78 -20.47
CA TRP A 81 -23.62 -6.31 -21.51
C TRP A 81 -22.94 -7.62 -21.12
N ALA A 82 -22.55 -7.79 -19.85
CA ALA A 82 -22.04 -9.06 -19.35
C ALA A 82 -23.09 -10.17 -19.49
N THR A 83 -24.33 -9.93 -19.07
CA THR A 83 -25.44 -10.91 -19.18
C THR A 83 -25.69 -11.29 -20.64
N GLN A 84 -25.67 -10.32 -21.57
CA GLN A 84 -25.80 -10.61 -23.00
C GLN A 84 -24.64 -11.45 -23.56
N LEU A 85 -23.40 -11.19 -23.12
CA LEU A 85 -22.20 -11.92 -23.52
C LEU A 85 -22.00 -13.28 -22.84
N ILE A 86 -22.77 -13.60 -21.80
CA ILE A 86 -22.74 -14.89 -21.07
C ILE A 86 -23.98 -15.73 -21.39
N SER A 87 -24.98 -15.15 -22.07
CA SER A 87 -26.22 -15.84 -22.44
C SER A 87 -25.95 -17.05 -23.35
N ALA A 88 -26.80 -18.07 -23.25
CA ALA A 88 -26.71 -19.29 -24.08
C ALA A 88 -26.98 -19.04 -25.58
N GLU A 89 -27.46 -17.86 -25.94
CA GLU A 89 -27.64 -17.41 -27.33
C GLU A 89 -26.38 -16.71 -27.88
N SER A 90 -25.40 -16.41 -27.01
CA SER A 90 -24.16 -15.75 -27.39
C SER A 90 -23.07 -16.75 -27.77
N GLN A 91 -22.15 -16.31 -28.63
CA GLN A 91 -21.04 -17.15 -29.09
C GLN A 91 -19.92 -17.33 -28.06
N LEU A 92 -19.97 -16.70 -26.88
CA LEU A 92 -18.85 -16.73 -25.93
C LEU A 92 -18.76 -18.08 -25.17
N PRO A 93 -19.86 -18.65 -24.62
CA PRO A 93 -19.85 -19.97 -23.99
C PRO A 93 -19.49 -21.11 -24.97
N ASP A 94 -19.96 -21.03 -26.22
CA ASP A 94 -19.63 -22.00 -27.28
C ASP A 94 -18.12 -22.05 -27.60
N ASN A 95 -17.43 -20.91 -27.44
CA ASN A 95 -16.04 -20.77 -27.81
C ASN A 95 -15.05 -20.90 -26.63
N PHE A 96 -15.49 -20.73 -25.38
CA PHE A 96 -14.64 -20.75 -24.18
C PHE A 96 -15.26 -21.55 -23.04
N ALA A 97 -14.57 -22.61 -22.61
CA ALA A 97 -15.05 -23.51 -21.55
C ALA A 97 -15.08 -22.89 -20.15
N LEU A 98 -14.39 -21.77 -19.92
CA LEU A 98 -14.33 -21.08 -18.63
C LEU A 98 -14.55 -19.58 -18.83
N ILE A 99 -15.56 -19.04 -18.16
CA ILE A 99 -15.90 -17.61 -18.14
C ILE A 99 -15.91 -17.14 -16.67
N GLY A 100 -15.15 -16.09 -16.37
CA GLY A 100 -14.92 -15.56 -15.03
C GLY A 100 -13.50 -15.80 -14.50
N PRO A 101 -13.10 -15.11 -13.42
CA PRO A 101 -11.81 -15.31 -12.77
C PRO A 101 -11.81 -16.63 -11.97
N GLY A 102 -11.14 -17.66 -12.47
CA GLY A 102 -11.21 -19.05 -11.98
C GLY A 102 -10.66 -19.35 -10.57
N ASN A 103 -10.60 -18.38 -9.67
CA ASN A 103 -10.15 -18.51 -8.27
C ASN A 103 -11.08 -17.84 -7.23
N SER A 104 -12.16 -17.15 -7.64
CA SER A 104 -13.16 -16.62 -6.70
C SER A 104 -14.33 -17.59 -6.54
N GLY A 105 -14.83 -17.75 -5.31
CA GLY A 105 -16.01 -18.56 -5.04
C GLY A 105 -17.25 -18.08 -5.80
N GLU A 106 -18.00 -19.04 -6.33
CA GLU A 106 -19.37 -18.97 -6.89
C GLU A 106 -19.82 -17.62 -7.53
N GLY A 107 -19.77 -17.57 -8.86
CA GLY A 107 -20.72 -16.79 -9.66
C GLY A 107 -20.35 -15.35 -10.08
N GLU A 108 -19.28 -14.74 -9.53
CA GLU A 108 -18.91 -13.36 -9.91
C GLU A 108 -18.10 -13.31 -11.23
N VAL A 109 -18.81 -13.27 -12.36
CA VAL A 109 -18.21 -13.28 -13.71
C VAL A 109 -17.66 -11.90 -14.14
N LEU A 110 -18.21 -10.82 -13.57
CA LEU A 110 -17.90 -9.43 -13.94
C LEU A 110 -17.04 -8.75 -12.86
N VAL A 111 -15.78 -8.44 -13.20
CA VAL A 111 -14.84 -7.78 -12.29
C VAL A 111 -14.86 -6.27 -12.53
N ARG A 112 -15.02 -5.46 -11.47
CA ARG A 112 -14.98 -3.99 -11.54
C ARG A 112 -13.61 -3.45 -11.11
N GLU A 113 -12.83 -2.96 -12.07
CA GLU A 113 -11.53 -2.33 -11.82
C GLU A 113 -11.66 -0.84 -11.46
N SER A 114 -12.65 -0.14 -12.01
CA SER A 114 -12.91 1.28 -11.74
C SER A 114 -14.39 1.63 -11.90
N MET A 115 -14.82 2.83 -11.51
CA MET A 115 -16.22 3.26 -11.63
C MET A 115 -16.74 3.34 -13.09
N ASN A 116 -15.84 3.25 -14.08
CA ASN A 116 -16.15 3.22 -15.50
C ASN A 116 -15.41 2.13 -16.29
N ILE A 117 -14.71 1.21 -15.60
CA ILE A 117 -13.97 0.10 -16.24
C ILE A 117 -14.36 -1.21 -15.57
N TYR A 118 -14.87 -2.13 -16.37
CA TYR A 118 -15.32 -3.46 -15.96
C TYR A 118 -14.71 -4.48 -16.92
N CYS A 119 -14.38 -5.67 -16.45
CA CYS A 119 -13.81 -6.72 -17.28
C CYS A 119 -14.41 -8.10 -17.01
N VAL A 120 -14.39 -8.94 -18.04
CA VAL A 120 -14.77 -10.36 -18.00
C VAL A 120 -13.59 -11.16 -18.53
N HIS A 121 -13.17 -12.17 -17.79
CA HIS A 121 -12.10 -13.08 -18.19
C HIS A 121 -12.67 -14.33 -18.86
N VAL A 122 -11.99 -14.84 -19.89
CA VAL A 122 -12.33 -16.09 -20.57
C VAL A 122 -11.10 -16.96 -20.77
N SER A 123 -11.27 -18.28 -20.71
CA SER A 123 -10.20 -19.26 -20.95
C SER A 123 -10.76 -20.62 -21.35
N GLY A 124 -9.88 -21.62 -21.54
CA GLY A 124 -10.30 -22.98 -21.91
C GLY A 124 -10.56 -23.21 -23.41
N ARG A 125 -10.24 -22.24 -24.28
CA ARG A 125 -10.23 -22.44 -25.74
C ARG A 125 -8.88 -22.96 -26.22
N ARG A 126 -8.87 -24.00 -27.07
CA ARG A 126 -7.64 -24.55 -27.66
C ARG A 126 -6.83 -23.46 -28.38
N TYR A 127 -5.50 -23.46 -28.17
CA TYR A 127 -4.53 -22.47 -28.66
C TYR A 127 -4.61 -21.06 -28.06
N CYS A 128 -5.65 -20.73 -27.27
CA CYS A 128 -5.72 -19.50 -26.46
C CYS A 128 -5.22 -19.75 -25.03
N LYS A 129 -4.34 -18.88 -24.52
CA LYS A 129 -3.86 -18.93 -23.13
C LYS A 129 -4.88 -18.28 -22.18
N SER A 130 -5.34 -17.09 -22.54
CA SER A 130 -6.24 -16.24 -21.76
C SER A 130 -6.98 -15.29 -22.70
N GLY A 131 -8.16 -14.82 -22.30
CA GLY A 131 -8.86 -13.72 -22.95
C GLY A 131 -9.46 -12.78 -21.91
N ARG A 132 -9.56 -11.52 -22.29
CA ARG A 132 -10.02 -10.42 -21.43
C ARG A 132 -10.87 -9.47 -22.26
N LEU A 133 -12.16 -9.41 -21.92
CA LEU A 133 -13.11 -8.46 -22.48
C LEU A 133 -13.20 -7.27 -21.51
N THR A 134 -12.87 -6.07 -21.95
CA THR A 134 -12.86 -4.85 -21.11
C THR A 134 -13.87 -3.84 -21.62
N PHE A 135 -14.84 -3.47 -20.77
CA PHE A 135 -15.81 -2.41 -21.02
C PHE A 135 -15.28 -1.07 -20.49
N PHE A 136 -14.94 -0.17 -21.40
CA PHE A 136 -14.60 1.21 -21.11
C PHE A 136 -15.82 2.12 -21.28
N PHE A 137 -16.52 2.39 -20.18
CA PHE A 137 -17.64 3.32 -20.16
C PHE A 137 -17.17 4.78 -20.02
N ARG A 138 -18.00 5.73 -20.47
CA ARG A 138 -17.85 7.16 -20.12
C ARG A 138 -17.78 7.33 -18.60
N LYS A 139 -16.99 8.31 -18.16
CA LYS A 139 -16.87 8.71 -16.74
C LYS A 139 -18.09 9.52 -16.26
N ARG A 140 -19.28 8.93 -16.30
CA ARG A 140 -20.57 9.57 -15.94
C ARG A 140 -20.61 10.07 -14.49
N GLN A 141 -19.78 9.49 -13.61
CA GLN A 141 -19.63 9.89 -12.21
C GLN A 141 -18.87 11.21 -12.01
N ASP A 142 -18.04 11.62 -12.97
CA ASP A 142 -17.18 12.80 -12.91
C ASP A 142 -17.85 13.96 -13.68
N LEU A 143 -18.15 15.07 -12.99
CA LEU A 143 -18.84 16.21 -13.61
C LEU A 143 -18.03 16.87 -14.74
N LEU A 144 -16.70 16.93 -14.62
CA LEU A 144 -15.85 17.55 -15.63
C LEU A 144 -15.78 16.65 -16.88
N ALA A 145 -15.55 15.35 -16.68
CA ALA A 145 -15.56 14.39 -17.78
C ALA A 145 -16.96 14.25 -18.42
N TRP A 146 -18.03 14.33 -17.62
CA TRP A 146 -19.41 14.35 -18.11
C TRP A 146 -19.67 15.56 -19.00
N ALA A 147 -19.33 16.78 -18.53
CA ALA A 147 -19.48 18.01 -19.31
C ALA A 147 -18.67 17.98 -20.62
N VAL A 148 -17.40 17.58 -20.55
CA VAL A 148 -16.54 17.41 -21.73
C VAL A 148 -17.09 16.33 -22.68
N SER A 149 -17.71 15.26 -22.18
CA SER A 149 -18.36 14.22 -23.00
C SER A 149 -19.73 14.63 -23.57
N GLY A 150 -20.31 15.74 -23.09
CA GLY A 150 -21.46 16.40 -23.72
C GLY A 150 -21.05 17.12 -25.00
N ILE A 151 -19.85 17.71 -25.01
CA ILE A 151 -19.24 18.39 -26.16
C ILE A 151 -18.61 17.36 -27.12
N THR A 152 -17.89 16.38 -26.58
CA THR A 152 -17.19 15.33 -27.34
C THR A 152 -17.99 14.02 -27.29
N ARG A 153 -18.59 13.61 -28.42
CA ARG A 153 -19.34 12.36 -28.56
C ARG A 153 -18.41 11.12 -28.52
N SER A 154 -17.91 10.79 -27.33
CA SER A 154 -17.03 9.64 -27.05
C SER A 154 -17.87 8.38 -26.75
N PRO A 155 -18.05 7.41 -27.66
CA PRO A 155 -18.87 6.22 -27.37
C PRO A 155 -18.30 5.41 -26.20
N ASP A 156 -19.15 4.62 -25.52
CA ASP A 156 -18.66 3.54 -24.66
C ASP A 156 -17.97 2.49 -25.55
N VAL A 157 -16.87 1.88 -25.10
CA VAL A 157 -16.04 0.98 -25.92
C VAL A 157 -15.95 -0.40 -25.26
N LEU A 158 -16.15 -1.46 -26.04
CA LEU A 158 -15.77 -2.83 -25.69
C LEU A 158 -14.45 -3.14 -26.39
N ASP A 159 -13.46 -3.59 -25.61
CA ASP A 159 -12.18 -4.08 -26.08
C ASP A 159 -12.07 -5.58 -25.79
N ILE A 160 -11.50 -6.36 -26.72
CA ILE A 160 -11.44 -7.83 -26.65
C ILE A 160 -10.01 -8.26 -26.94
N GLN A 161 -9.25 -8.49 -25.87
CA GLN A 161 -7.88 -9.01 -25.96
C GLN A 161 -7.90 -10.54 -25.79
N ILE A 162 -7.22 -11.26 -26.68
CA ILE A 162 -7.06 -12.72 -26.59
C ILE A 162 -5.56 -13.04 -26.71
N ASP A 163 -4.99 -13.53 -25.63
CA ASP A 163 -3.60 -13.98 -25.59
C ASP A 163 -3.51 -15.40 -26.16
N LEU A 164 -2.70 -15.57 -27.19
CA LEU A 164 -2.48 -16.87 -27.82
C LEU A 164 -1.33 -17.63 -27.16
N SER A 165 -1.37 -18.96 -27.27
CA SER A 165 -0.29 -19.80 -26.75
C SER A 165 1.00 -19.60 -27.58
N PRO A 166 2.20 -19.68 -26.96
CA PRO A 166 3.45 -19.48 -27.69
C PRO A 166 3.62 -20.49 -28.83
N GLY A 167 3.82 -20.01 -30.05
CA GLY A 167 3.97 -20.84 -31.26
C GLY A 167 2.65 -21.24 -31.94
N SER A 168 1.49 -20.74 -31.50
CA SER A 168 0.20 -21.00 -32.16
C SER A 168 0.02 -20.32 -33.53
N ILE A 169 0.72 -19.21 -33.78
CA ILE A 169 0.69 -18.45 -35.05
C ILE A 169 2.15 -18.12 -35.43
N PRO A 170 2.53 -18.15 -36.71
CA PRO A 170 3.82 -17.59 -37.18
C PRO A 170 3.96 -16.10 -36.83
N PRO A 171 5.18 -15.52 -36.92
CA PRO A 171 5.35 -14.08 -36.83
C PRO A 171 4.43 -13.35 -37.82
N LEU A 172 3.65 -12.40 -37.30
CA LEU A 172 2.65 -11.67 -38.07
C LEU A 172 2.28 -10.39 -37.33
N VAL A 173 2.44 -9.24 -38.00
CA VAL A 173 1.80 -7.97 -37.60
C VAL A 173 0.78 -7.55 -38.67
N LEU A 174 -0.47 -7.38 -38.24
CA LEU A 174 -1.61 -7.01 -39.06
C LEU A 174 -2.57 -6.09 -38.29
N LEU A 175 -2.86 -4.91 -38.85
CA LEU A 175 -3.85 -3.97 -38.36
C LEU A 175 -4.91 -3.71 -39.44
N ILE A 176 -6.18 -3.87 -39.09
CA ILE A 176 -7.34 -3.52 -39.93
C ILE A 176 -8.18 -2.52 -39.14
N ALA A 177 -8.34 -1.29 -39.64
CA ALA A 177 -9.09 -0.24 -38.95
C ALA A 177 -9.70 0.76 -39.95
N ARG A 178 -10.69 1.54 -39.53
CA ARG A 178 -11.19 2.67 -40.35
C ARG A 178 -10.03 3.64 -40.63
N ALA A 179 -9.86 4.12 -41.85
CA ALA A 179 -8.59 4.70 -42.30
C ALA A 179 -8.10 5.90 -41.47
N GLY A 180 -9.00 6.74 -40.96
CA GLY A 180 -8.67 7.81 -40.01
C GLY A 180 -8.06 7.28 -38.71
N HIS A 181 -8.66 6.24 -38.11
CA HIS A 181 -8.15 5.62 -36.88
C HIS A 181 -6.89 4.78 -37.13
N ALA A 182 -6.82 4.10 -38.29
CA ALA A 182 -5.66 3.33 -38.72
C ALA A 182 -4.40 4.20 -38.79
N LYS A 183 -4.50 5.41 -39.36
CA LYS A 183 -3.40 6.39 -39.43
C LYS A 183 -2.91 6.85 -38.05
N THR A 184 -3.78 6.88 -37.04
CA THR A 184 -3.40 7.16 -35.65
C THR A 184 -2.69 5.97 -35.03
N LEU A 185 -3.28 4.77 -35.10
CA LEU A 185 -2.70 3.54 -34.55
C LEU A 185 -1.34 3.21 -35.18
N ALA A 186 -1.17 3.37 -36.50
CA ALA A 186 0.10 3.15 -37.20
C ALA A 186 1.19 4.20 -36.87
N LYS A 187 0.87 5.29 -36.15
CA LYS A 187 1.84 6.24 -35.59
C LYS A 187 2.16 5.95 -34.12
N GLU A 188 1.17 5.52 -33.36
CA GLU A 188 1.25 5.29 -31.91
C GLU A 188 1.81 3.90 -31.55
N GLN A 189 1.43 2.86 -32.29
CA GLN A 189 1.86 1.48 -32.04
C GLN A 189 3.20 1.20 -32.74
N ALA A 190 4.21 0.85 -31.95
CA ALA A 190 5.60 0.72 -32.41
C ALA A 190 5.81 -0.49 -33.35
N ASP A 191 5.08 -1.58 -33.14
CA ASP A 191 5.11 -2.78 -33.97
C ASP A 191 4.47 -2.51 -35.33
N VAL A 192 3.26 -1.95 -35.37
CA VAL A 192 2.59 -1.53 -36.62
C VAL A 192 3.51 -0.58 -37.41
N LYS A 193 4.06 0.44 -36.76
CA LYS A 193 4.94 1.44 -37.38
C LYS A 193 6.23 0.85 -37.97
N THR A 194 6.78 -0.18 -37.35
CA THR A 194 8.08 -0.77 -37.73
C THR A 194 7.94 -1.88 -38.75
N PHE A 195 6.95 -2.77 -38.59
CA PHE A 195 6.86 -4.01 -39.34
C PHE A 195 5.84 -3.98 -40.48
N THR A 196 4.84 -3.08 -40.47
CA THR A 196 3.76 -3.10 -41.45
C THR A 196 3.86 -2.00 -42.50
N LYS A 197 3.23 -2.22 -43.65
CA LYS A 197 2.99 -1.21 -44.69
C LYS A 197 1.51 -1.15 -45.02
N LEU A 198 1.04 0.04 -45.43
CA LEU A 198 -0.32 0.23 -45.93
C LEU A 198 -0.52 -0.63 -47.19
N LEU A 199 -1.52 -1.50 -47.16
CA LEU A 199 -1.86 -2.43 -48.23
C LEU A 199 -3.10 -1.94 -48.98
N GLU A 200 -2.98 -1.83 -50.30
CA GLU A 200 -4.13 -1.63 -51.18
C GLU A 200 -4.80 -2.98 -51.45
N VAL A 201 -6.06 -3.13 -51.02
CA VAL A 201 -6.82 -4.37 -51.16
C VAL A 201 -7.37 -4.49 -52.58
N LYS A 202 -6.81 -5.40 -53.37
CA LYS A 202 -7.23 -5.65 -54.76
C LYS A 202 -8.56 -6.40 -54.79
N LYS A 203 -9.62 -5.75 -55.28
CA LYS A 203 -10.97 -6.34 -55.39
C LYS A 203 -10.99 -7.62 -56.23
N ASP A 204 -10.11 -7.73 -57.24
CA ASP A 204 -9.97 -8.94 -58.08
C ASP A 204 -9.59 -10.20 -57.28
N ARG A 205 -8.98 -10.04 -56.10
CA ARG A 205 -8.62 -11.15 -55.19
C ARG A 205 -9.58 -11.32 -54.02
N LEU A 206 -10.30 -10.28 -53.63
CA LEU A 206 -11.29 -10.29 -52.55
C LEU A 206 -12.55 -9.51 -52.97
N ALA A 207 -13.35 -10.09 -53.86
CA ALA A 207 -14.55 -9.45 -54.41
C ALA A 207 -15.60 -9.12 -53.33
N ALA A 208 -15.61 -9.86 -52.22
CA ALA A 208 -16.53 -9.66 -51.10
C ALA A 208 -16.11 -8.56 -50.11
N TRP A 209 -14.89 -8.00 -50.22
CA TRP A 209 -14.35 -7.00 -49.29
C TRP A 209 -15.21 -5.72 -49.29
N PRO A 210 -15.42 -5.05 -48.13
CA PRO A 210 -16.37 -3.95 -48.05
C PRO A 210 -15.83 -2.74 -48.80
N SER A 211 -16.69 -2.04 -49.54
CA SER A 211 -16.33 -0.80 -50.27
C SER A 211 -16.19 0.43 -49.37
N ILE A 212 -15.99 0.24 -48.06
CA ILE A 212 -15.95 1.28 -47.03
C ILE A 212 -14.49 1.57 -46.65
N ASP A 213 -14.22 2.75 -46.10
CA ASP A 213 -12.90 3.30 -45.73
C ASP A 213 -12.17 2.53 -44.62
N LEU A 214 -11.85 1.26 -44.88
CA LEU A 214 -10.93 0.42 -44.11
C LEU A 214 -9.52 0.53 -44.70
N ALA A 215 -8.56 0.87 -43.85
CA ALA A 215 -7.15 0.72 -44.16
C ALA A 215 -6.61 -0.57 -43.54
N VAL A 216 -5.86 -1.31 -44.34
CA VAL A 216 -5.15 -2.52 -43.93
C VAL A 216 -3.66 -2.21 -43.89
N TYR A 217 -3.03 -2.51 -42.76
CA TYR A 217 -1.59 -2.43 -42.57
C TYR A 217 -1.08 -3.83 -42.26
N ALA A 218 -0.24 -4.39 -43.14
CA ALA A 218 0.27 -5.76 -43.00
C ALA A 218 1.78 -5.79 -43.18
N GLU A 219 2.45 -6.72 -42.50
CA GLU A 219 3.85 -7.05 -42.75
C GLU A 219 4.04 -7.67 -44.15
N GLN A 220 3.16 -8.61 -44.51
CA GLN A 220 3.14 -9.26 -45.82
C GLN A 220 1.72 -9.29 -46.38
N ALA A 221 1.57 -8.96 -47.67
CA ALA A 221 0.26 -8.96 -48.33
C ALA A 221 -0.37 -10.36 -48.40
N SER A 222 0.44 -11.41 -48.61
CA SER A 222 0.01 -12.82 -48.60
C SER A 222 -0.73 -13.17 -47.31
N ALA A 223 -0.11 -12.91 -46.15
CA ALA A 223 -0.69 -13.24 -44.85
C ALA A 223 -2.06 -12.59 -44.59
N PHE A 224 -2.30 -11.39 -45.14
CA PHE A 224 -3.64 -10.79 -45.12
C PHE A 224 -4.65 -11.56 -45.99
N TYR A 225 -4.29 -11.89 -47.23
CA TYR A 225 -5.17 -12.65 -48.13
C TYR A 225 -5.45 -14.06 -47.62
N ASP A 226 -4.46 -14.74 -47.05
CA ASP A 226 -4.58 -16.10 -46.49
C ASP A 226 -5.48 -16.12 -45.23
N LEU A 227 -5.47 -15.06 -44.42
CA LEU A 227 -6.36 -14.90 -43.27
C LEU A 227 -7.82 -14.62 -43.69
N MET A 228 -8.03 -13.96 -44.83
CA MET A 228 -9.35 -13.59 -45.37
C MET A 228 -10.06 -14.77 -46.05
N THR A 229 -10.21 -15.85 -45.30
CA THR A 229 -10.95 -17.05 -45.70
C THR A 229 -12.42 -16.72 -46.05
N PRO A 230 -13.08 -17.52 -46.92
CA PRO A 230 -14.50 -17.35 -47.24
C PRO A 230 -15.41 -17.29 -46.00
N TYR A 231 -15.05 -18.01 -44.93
CA TYR A 231 -15.77 -17.99 -43.65
C TYR A 231 -15.64 -16.64 -42.92
N LEU A 232 -14.43 -16.06 -42.86
CA LEU A 232 -14.22 -14.76 -42.22
C LEU A 232 -14.85 -13.61 -43.02
N LEU A 233 -14.90 -13.75 -44.34
CA LEU A 233 -15.66 -12.86 -45.21
C LEU A 233 -17.17 -13.01 -44.95
N SER A 234 -17.75 -14.21 -44.97
CA SER A 234 -19.20 -14.36 -44.78
C SER A 234 -19.72 -13.90 -43.41
N HIS A 235 -18.89 -13.93 -42.35
CA HIS A 235 -19.29 -13.59 -40.98
C HIS A 235 -18.76 -12.26 -40.44
N SER A 236 -17.86 -11.57 -41.14
CA SER A 236 -17.26 -10.33 -40.59
C SER A 236 -16.96 -9.28 -41.66
N PHE A 237 -16.08 -9.56 -42.63
CA PHE A 237 -15.60 -8.56 -43.58
C PHE A 237 -16.25 -8.63 -44.97
N GLY A 238 -17.33 -9.39 -45.12
CA GLY A 238 -18.14 -9.47 -46.34
C GLY A 238 -19.22 -8.38 -46.36
N GLN A 239 -19.58 -7.91 -47.55
CA GLN A 239 -20.51 -6.78 -47.73
C GLN A 239 -21.76 -6.83 -46.84
N GLY A 240 -22.48 -7.96 -46.79
CA GLY A 240 -23.69 -8.10 -45.96
C GLY A 240 -23.42 -8.07 -44.45
N ALA A 241 -22.49 -8.89 -43.95
CA ALA A 241 -22.15 -8.92 -42.51
C ALA A 241 -21.56 -7.58 -42.01
N TRP A 242 -20.92 -6.83 -42.92
CA TRP A 242 -20.31 -5.54 -42.61
C TRP A 242 -21.32 -4.40 -42.48
N GLU A 243 -22.54 -4.50 -43.02
CA GLU A 243 -23.57 -3.46 -42.84
C GLU A 243 -23.98 -3.31 -41.37
N GLU A 244 -24.06 -4.42 -40.63
CA GLU A 244 -24.34 -4.41 -39.18
C GLU A 244 -23.06 -4.14 -38.37
N LEU A 245 -22.04 -5.00 -38.52
CA LEU A 245 -20.80 -4.95 -37.74
C LEU A 245 -20.02 -3.65 -37.96
N GLY A 246 -20.02 -3.15 -39.19
CA GLY A 246 -19.22 -2.01 -39.63
C GLY A 246 -19.60 -0.71 -38.91
N THR A 247 -20.79 -0.60 -38.31
CA THR A 247 -21.20 0.56 -37.51
C THR A 247 -20.43 0.67 -36.19
N CYS A 248 -20.19 -0.46 -35.52
CA CYS A 248 -19.58 -0.54 -34.19
C CYS A 248 -18.08 -0.86 -34.21
N PHE A 249 -17.58 -1.44 -35.31
CA PHE A 249 -16.16 -1.81 -35.45
C PHE A 249 -15.21 -0.61 -35.39
N ARG A 250 -14.18 -0.69 -34.53
CA ARG A 250 -13.06 0.27 -34.46
C ARG A 250 -11.82 -0.22 -35.20
N HIS A 251 -11.25 -1.32 -34.74
CA HIS A 251 -10.03 -1.91 -35.27
C HIS A 251 -9.90 -3.39 -34.86
N LEU A 252 -9.10 -4.12 -35.61
CA LEU A 252 -8.58 -5.45 -35.31
C LEU A 252 -7.05 -5.36 -35.41
N HIS A 253 -6.35 -5.72 -34.33
CA HIS A 253 -4.88 -5.77 -34.30
C HIS A 253 -4.44 -7.19 -33.93
N ILE A 254 -3.60 -7.79 -34.78
CA ILE A 254 -2.95 -9.08 -34.57
C ILE A 254 -1.45 -8.81 -34.61
N THR A 255 -0.73 -9.23 -33.57
CA THR A 255 0.72 -8.97 -33.45
C THR A 255 1.42 -10.13 -32.74
N SER A 256 2.52 -10.62 -33.33
CA SER A 256 3.50 -11.50 -32.66
C SER A 256 4.49 -10.74 -31.79
N GLU A 257 4.67 -9.45 -32.08
CA GLU A 257 5.63 -8.56 -31.42
C GLU A 257 5.04 -7.86 -30.19
N GLY A 258 3.73 -7.97 -30.02
CA GLY A 258 2.98 -7.49 -28.87
C GLY A 258 3.55 -8.00 -27.55
N GLN A 259 3.92 -7.07 -26.67
CA GLN A 259 4.34 -7.41 -25.32
C GLN A 259 3.11 -7.77 -24.48
N GLY A 260 2.77 -9.07 -24.44
CA GLY A 260 1.87 -9.57 -23.41
C GLY A 260 2.53 -9.37 -22.04
N ASP A 261 2.08 -8.38 -21.28
CA ASP A 261 2.75 -7.82 -20.09
C ASP A 261 3.26 -8.88 -19.11
N ASP A 262 2.45 -9.89 -18.82
CA ASP A 262 2.80 -10.98 -17.91
C ASP A 262 4.01 -11.82 -18.35
N THR A 263 4.27 -11.91 -19.66
CA THR A 263 5.08 -13.00 -20.21
C THR A 263 6.56 -12.67 -20.32
N LYS A 264 6.97 -11.40 -20.50
CA LYS A 264 8.40 -11.02 -20.39
C LYS A 264 8.91 -11.21 -18.96
N GLN A 265 8.17 -10.72 -17.97
CA GLN A 265 8.53 -10.90 -16.56
C GLN A 265 8.51 -12.38 -16.18
N ALA A 266 7.43 -13.12 -16.47
CA ALA A 266 7.34 -14.53 -16.11
C ALA A 266 8.39 -15.41 -16.80
N ARG A 267 8.70 -15.20 -18.09
CA ARG A 267 9.67 -16.03 -18.82
C ARG A 267 11.12 -15.70 -18.44
N GLN A 268 11.42 -14.43 -18.14
CA GLN A 268 12.74 -14.02 -17.63
C GLN A 268 12.94 -14.37 -16.15
N GLN A 269 11.89 -14.30 -15.33
CA GLN A 269 11.89 -14.85 -13.96
C GLN A 269 11.98 -16.37 -13.96
N ALA A 270 11.25 -17.09 -14.82
CA ALA A 270 11.32 -18.56 -14.89
C ALA A 270 12.69 -19.03 -15.37
N LYS A 271 13.30 -18.38 -16.38
CA LYS A 271 14.67 -18.68 -16.80
C LYS A 271 15.68 -18.39 -15.69
N ARG A 272 15.59 -17.22 -15.03
CA ARG A 272 16.43 -16.88 -13.87
C ARG A 272 16.17 -17.78 -12.65
N ALA A 273 14.95 -18.27 -12.46
CA ALA A 273 14.60 -19.18 -11.36
C ALA A 273 15.08 -20.59 -11.64
N ALA A 274 15.05 -21.06 -12.89
CA ALA A 274 15.67 -22.31 -13.32
C ALA A 274 17.20 -22.22 -13.18
N GLU A 275 17.84 -21.14 -13.65
CA GLU A 275 19.27 -20.90 -13.47
C GLU A 275 19.65 -20.77 -11.99
N ASN A 276 18.85 -20.07 -11.17
CA ASN A 276 19.08 -19.95 -9.73
C ASN A 276 18.78 -21.25 -8.96
N ARG A 277 17.86 -22.09 -9.45
CA ARG A 277 17.58 -23.42 -8.88
C ARG A 277 18.71 -24.38 -9.23
N ALA A 278 19.17 -24.42 -10.47
CA ALA A 278 20.36 -25.17 -10.87
C ALA A 278 21.61 -24.69 -10.13
N LYS A 279 21.82 -23.37 -9.98
CA LYS A 279 22.91 -22.82 -9.15
C LYS A 279 22.74 -23.17 -7.68
N LYS A 280 21.53 -23.17 -7.13
CA LYS A 280 21.26 -23.63 -5.75
C LYS A 280 21.45 -25.13 -5.57
N GLU A 281 21.10 -25.95 -6.55
CA GLU A 281 21.31 -27.40 -6.53
C GLU A 281 22.80 -27.71 -6.66
N VAL A 282 23.55 -27.04 -7.54
CA VAL A 282 25.02 -27.16 -7.61
C VAL A 282 25.70 -26.64 -6.33
N LEU A 283 25.24 -25.52 -5.76
CA LEU A 283 25.78 -24.99 -4.51
C LEU A 283 25.40 -25.88 -3.31
N ALA A 284 24.20 -26.46 -3.30
CA ALA A 284 23.77 -27.41 -2.27
C ALA A 284 24.46 -28.77 -2.41
N LEU A 285 24.77 -29.22 -3.62
CA LEU A 285 25.60 -30.40 -3.86
C LEU A 285 27.04 -30.14 -3.40
N LYS A 286 27.63 -28.99 -3.74
CA LYS A 286 28.96 -28.58 -3.23
C LYS A 286 28.97 -28.44 -1.71
N ALA A 287 27.96 -27.80 -1.12
CA ALA A 287 27.83 -27.67 0.33
C ALA A 287 27.56 -29.02 1.01
N ALA A 288 26.80 -29.92 0.40
CA ALA A 288 26.59 -31.28 0.90
C ALA A 288 27.84 -32.15 0.74
N GLU A 289 28.64 -31.94 -0.29
CA GLU A 289 29.91 -32.64 -0.53
C GLU A 289 31.00 -32.13 0.43
N GLN A 290 31.09 -30.82 0.63
CA GLN A 290 31.94 -30.17 1.63
C GLN A 290 31.53 -30.59 3.05
N LYS A 291 30.23 -30.54 3.37
CA LYS A 291 29.71 -31.06 4.64
C LYS A 291 29.90 -32.57 4.79
N ARG A 292 29.86 -33.35 3.70
CA ARG A 292 30.16 -34.79 3.72
C ARG A 292 31.65 -35.08 3.90
N GLN A 293 32.54 -34.20 3.42
CA GLN A 293 33.97 -34.24 3.73
C GLN A 293 34.23 -33.86 5.20
N GLU A 294 33.62 -32.79 5.70
CA GLU A 294 33.64 -32.38 7.11
C GLU A 294 33.06 -33.49 8.02
N GLU A 295 31.95 -34.12 7.64
CA GLU A 295 31.36 -35.27 8.35
C GLU A 295 32.23 -36.53 8.23
N LEU A 296 33.03 -36.71 7.17
CA LEU A 296 34.01 -37.81 7.06
C LEU A 296 35.22 -37.59 7.96
N MET A 297 35.67 -36.34 8.11
CA MET A 297 36.71 -35.94 9.05
C MET A 297 36.18 -36.07 10.50
N ALA A 298 34.99 -35.56 10.79
CA ALA A 298 34.36 -35.69 12.11
C ALA A 298 34.00 -37.14 12.47
N ARG A 299 33.65 -38.00 11.51
CA ARG A 299 33.45 -39.46 11.73
C ARG A 299 34.75 -40.24 11.90
N ARG A 300 35.90 -39.68 11.53
CA ARG A 300 37.22 -40.20 11.94
C ARG A 300 37.54 -39.86 13.39
N GLU A 301 36.99 -38.78 13.93
CA GLU A 301 37.23 -38.31 15.30
C GLU A 301 36.14 -38.74 16.31
N LYS A 302 34.94 -39.10 15.85
CA LYS A 302 33.85 -39.61 16.71
C LYS A 302 33.32 -40.96 16.21
N LYS A 303 33.80 -42.04 16.82
CA LYS A 303 33.28 -43.40 16.64
C LYS A 303 33.14 -44.15 17.98
N ALA A 304 32.17 -43.70 18.79
CA ALA A 304 31.60 -44.45 19.91
C ALA A 304 30.12 -44.04 20.10
N GLU A 305 29.26 -45.02 20.43
CA GLU A 305 27.83 -44.92 20.86
C GLU A 305 26.83 -44.34 19.83
N GLN A 306 26.01 -45.19 19.17
CA GLN A 306 24.67 -45.73 19.54
C GLN A 306 23.52 -44.73 19.29
N ASP A 307 22.66 -44.94 18.27
CA ASP A 307 21.36 -45.67 18.28
C ASP A 307 20.30 -45.03 19.22
N GLN A 308 19.04 -44.72 18.86
CA GLN A 308 18.12 -45.18 17.79
C GLN A 308 17.02 -44.09 17.45
N PRO A 309 15.86 -44.34 16.78
CA PRO A 309 15.26 -43.35 15.84
C PRO A 309 14.13 -42.44 16.34
N MET A 310 13.94 -41.30 15.65
CA MET A 310 12.82 -40.36 15.84
C MET A 310 11.55 -40.75 15.05
N ARG A 311 10.38 -40.70 15.70
CA ARG A 311 9.05 -40.86 15.06
C ARG A 311 8.69 -39.66 14.18
N ALA A 312 8.07 -39.93 13.03
CA ALA A 312 7.38 -38.91 12.25
C ALA A 312 6.10 -38.46 12.95
N ALA A 313 5.89 -37.14 13.05
CA ALA A 313 4.64 -36.56 13.54
C ALA A 313 3.62 -36.41 12.40
N SER A 314 2.43 -36.95 12.61
CA SER A 314 1.33 -36.99 11.64
C SER A 314 0.74 -35.62 11.34
N THR A 315 0.54 -35.32 10.06
CA THR A 315 -0.36 -34.24 9.61
C THR A 315 -1.81 -34.68 9.80
N ALA A 316 -2.43 -34.27 10.91
CA ALA A 316 -3.88 -34.37 11.07
C ALA A 316 -4.53 -33.08 10.53
N GLY A 317 -5.38 -33.23 9.51
CA GLY A 317 -6.34 -32.18 9.16
C GLY A 317 -7.44 -32.13 10.22
N ALA A 318 -7.87 -30.93 10.59
CA ALA A 318 -9.02 -30.73 11.47
C ALA A 318 -9.93 -29.63 10.89
N SER A 319 -11.21 -29.92 10.92
CA SER A 319 -12.32 -29.07 10.47
C SER A 319 -12.41 -27.75 11.23
N GLY A 320 -12.59 -26.65 10.48
CA GLY A 320 -13.83 -25.86 10.54
C GLY A 320 -14.30 -25.22 11.85
N ASP A 321 -13.47 -25.13 12.90
CA ASP A 321 -13.81 -24.45 14.16
C ASP A 321 -12.78 -23.37 14.50
N GLU A 322 -13.21 -22.26 15.12
CA GLU A 322 -12.31 -21.15 15.48
C GLU A 322 -11.34 -21.55 16.60
N LEU A 323 -10.12 -21.95 16.24
CA LEU A 323 -9.03 -22.18 17.20
C LEU A 323 -8.73 -20.88 17.98
N ARG A 324 -8.90 -20.94 19.31
CA ARG A 324 -8.55 -19.85 20.24
C ARG A 324 -7.65 -20.35 21.35
N ASP A 325 -6.83 -19.46 21.91
CA ASP A 325 -6.00 -19.74 23.08
C ASP A 325 -6.72 -19.44 24.41
N GLU A 326 -6.06 -19.73 25.53
CA GLU A 326 -6.58 -19.50 26.90
C GLU A 326 -6.87 -18.01 27.20
N LEU A 327 -6.37 -17.08 26.40
CA LEU A 327 -6.60 -15.63 26.51
C LEU A 327 -7.64 -15.11 25.50
N GLY A 328 -8.24 -16.02 24.72
CA GLY A 328 -9.26 -15.73 23.72
C GLY A 328 -8.73 -15.20 22.38
N PHE A 329 -7.41 -15.21 22.15
CA PHE A 329 -6.82 -14.84 20.86
C PHE A 329 -7.10 -15.93 19.83
N LYS A 330 -7.50 -15.53 18.61
CA LYS A 330 -7.65 -16.45 17.48
C LYS A 330 -6.27 -16.95 17.00
N LEU A 331 -6.22 -18.20 16.56
CA LEU A 331 -5.01 -18.88 16.12
C LEU A 331 -5.20 -19.45 14.71
N MET A 332 -4.23 -19.25 13.81
CA MET A 332 -4.23 -19.91 12.48
C MET A 332 -3.89 -21.41 12.59
N ARG A 333 -3.11 -21.76 13.61
CA ARG A 333 -2.74 -23.12 14.03
C ARG A 333 -2.21 -23.04 15.47
N LYS A 334 -2.15 -24.17 16.19
CA LYS A 334 -1.66 -24.20 17.58
C LYS A 334 -0.31 -23.46 17.72
N GLY A 335 -0.28 -22.43 18.57
CA GLY A 335 0.89 -21.59 18.83
C GLY A 335 1.19 -20.50 17.80
N VAL A 336 0.43 -20.38 16.70
CA VAL A 336 0.57 -19.29 15.72
C VAL A 336 -0.67 -18.41 15.77
N LYS A 337 -0.48 -17.18 16.26
CA LYS A 337 -1.57 -16.22 16.44
C LYS A 337 -2.10 -15.76 15.08
N GLU A 338 -3.42 -15.70 14.93
CA GLU A 338 -4.04 -14.95 13.83
C GLU A 338 -3.88 -13.46 14.10
N PHE A 339 -3.55 -12.69 13.06
CA PHE A 339 -3.40 -11.25 13.22
C PHE A 339 -4.71 -10.58 13.60
N SER A 340 -4.63 -9.66 14.55
CA SER A 340 -5.73 -8.77 14.89
C SER A 340 -6.18 -8.01 13.62
N GLY A 341 -7.50 -7.97 13.39
CA GLY A 341 -8.08 -7.45 12.15
C GLY A 341 -7.60 -6.05 11.78
N GLU A 342 -7.46 -5.77 10.48
CA GLU A 342 -6.93 -4.49 9.99
C GLU A 342 -7.83 -3.32 10.40
N THR A 343 -7.35 -2.51 11.34
CA THR A 343 -7.93 -1.22 11.71
C THR A 343 -7.11 -0.08 11.10
N ILE A 344 -7.53 1.17 11.29
CA ILE A 344 -6.72 2.33 10.88
C ILE A 344 -5.56 2.58 11.87
N LEU A 345 -5.57 1.94 13.04
CA LEU A 345 -4.54 2.03 14.08
C LEU A 345 -3.57 0.84 14.14
N THR A 346 -3.82 -0.23 13.37
CA THR A 346 -2.85 -1.32 13.16
C THR A 346 -1.80 -0.88 12.13
N PRO A 347 -0.50 -1.18 12.36
CA PRO A 347 0.55 -0.90 11.38
C PRO A 347 0.20 -1.46 10.00
N ARG A 348 0.36 -0.63 8.97
CA ARG A 348 0.04 -0.97 7.58
C ARG A 348 1.32 -1.37 6.86
N PHE A 349 1.16 -2.18 5.81
CA PHE A 349 2.23 -2.48 4.85
C PHE A 349 2.26 -1.39 3.80
N TYR A 350 3.40 -0.74 3.62
CA TYR A 350 3.55 0.40 2.71
C TYR A 350 4.24 0.01 1.41
N THR A 351 3.89 0.67 0.32
CA THR A 351 4.55 0.56 -0.99
C THR A 351 4.62 1.93 -1.66
N THR A 352 5.50 2.08 -2.64
CA THR A 352 5.68 3.36 -3.34
C THR A 352 5.79 3.20 -4.85
N ASP A 353 5.91 4.34 -5.52
CA ASP A 353 6.29 4.44 -6.92
C ASP A 353 7.80 4.23 -7.03
N PHE A 354 8.22 2.97 -7.19
CA PHE A 354 9.64 2.61 -7.20
C PHE A 354 10.38 3.21 -8.40
N GLU A 355 9.69 3.52 -9.50
CA GLU A 355 10.28 4.17 -10.68
C GLU A 355 10.51 5.66 -10.43
N GLU A 356 9.55 6.37 -9.82
CA GLU A 356 9.75 7.75 -9.37
C GLU A 356 10.84 7.83 -8.28
N MET A 357 10.93 6.89 -7.33
CA MET A 357 12.07 6.79 -6.40
C MET A 357 13.41 6.58 -7.10
N GLU A 358 13.46 5.69 -8.10
CA GLU A 358 14.70 5.41 -8.85
C GLU A 358 15.16 6.65 -9.61
N LYS A 359 14.23 7.40 -10.21
CA LYS A 359 14.51 8.67 -10.88
C LYS A 359 14.98 9.76 -9.94
N MET A 360 14.30 9.96 -8.80
CA MET A 360 14.67 10.99 -7.81
C MET A 360 16.14 10.88 -7.37
N TYR A 361 16.60 9.66 -7.09
CA TYR A 361 17.95 9.44 -6.56
C TYR A 361 18.96 8.89 -7.60
N SER A 362 18.59 8.84 -8.89
CA SER A 362 19.48 8.38 -9.97
C SER A 362 20.66 9.33 -10.16
N LEU A 363 21.86 8.77 -10.15
CA LEU A 363 23.11 9.49 -10.47
C LEU A 363 23.20 9.84 -11.96
N GLU A 364 22.49 9.12 -12.83
CA GLU A 364 22.43 9.40 -14.27
C GLU A 364 21.47 10.56 -14.59
N GLU A 365 20.31 10.64 -13.92
CA GLU A 365 19.33 11.72 -14.13
C GLU A 365 19.65 12.97 -13.29
N ASN A 366 20.33 12.81 -12.15
CA ASN A 366 20.66 13.89 -11.21
C ASN A 366 22.19 13.92 -10.93
N PRO A 367 23.02 14.38 -11.87
CA PRO A 367 24.48 14.37 -11.72
C PRO A 367 25.00 15.27 -10.58
N ASN A 368 24.17 16.19 -10.08
CA ASN A 368 24.49 17.11 -8.98
C ASN A 368 23.93 16.66 -7.61
N LEU A 369 23.51 15.39 -7.48
CA LEU A 369 23.02 14.84 -6.22
C LEU A 369 24.13 14.90 -5.15
N LYS A 370 23.87 15.53 -4.00
CA LYS A 370 24.86 15.67 -2.91
C LYS A 370 25.12 14.31 -2.25
N MET A 371 26.26 13.68 -2.57
CA MET A 371 26.57 12.32 -2.11
C MET A 371 27.32 12.24 -0.78
N ASP A 372 28.04 13.29 -0.37
CA ASP A 372 28.96 13.26 0.79
C ASP A 372 28.32 12.75 2.09
N GLU A 373 27.13 13.27 2.43
CA GLU A 373 26.37 12.80 3.61
C GLU A 373 25.91 11.35 3.45
N LEU A 374 25.48 10.93 2.24
CA LEU A 374 25.06 9.55 1.99
C LEU A 374 26.24 8.56 2.09
N GLU A 375 27.42 8.93 1.61
CA GLU A 375 28.63 8.12 1.73
C GLU A 375 29.10 8.00 3.18
N ALA A 376 29.04 9.09 3.95
CA ALA A 376 29.31 9.09 5.39
C ALA A 376 28.32 8.18 6.14
N MET A 377 27.02 8.25 5.80
CA MET A 377 26.02 7.35 6.38
C MET A 377 26.25 5.89 5.98
N LEU A 378 26.62 5.59 4.73
CA LEU A 378 26.98 4.23 4.33
C LEU A 378 28.17 3.67 5.13
N ALA A 379 29.20 4.49 5.37
CA ALA A 379 30.32 4.12 6.21
C ALA A 379 29.88 3.79 7.65
N GLU A 380 28.93 4.54 8.21
CA GLU A 380 28.37 4.29 9.54
C GLU A 380 27.51 3.02 9.61
N PHE A 381 26.61 2.79 8.65
CA PHE A 381 25.77 1.59 8.58
C PHE A 381 26.58 0.28 8.41
N ARG A 382 27.73 0.36 7.73
CA ARG A 382 28.67 -0.77 7.55
C ARG A 382 29.38 -1.19 8.84
N ARG A 383 29.47 -0.32 9.86
CA ARG A 383 30.14 -0.64 11.15
C ARG A 383 29.35 -1.62 12.02
N ASP A 384 28.03 -1.69 11.87
CA ASP A 384 27.12 -2.66 12.52
C ASP A 384 27.41 -2.89 14.02
N TYR A 385 27.53 -1.82 14.81
CA TYR A 385 27.85 -1.90 16.24
C TYR A 385 26.92 -2.85 17.03
N ASN A 386 25.70 -3.06 16.55
CA ASN A 386 24.66 -3.87 17.17
C ASN A 386 24.66 -5.36 16.74
N GLN A 387 25.60 -5.79 15.88
CA GLN A 387 25.64 -7.15 15.32
C GLN A 387 25.50 -8.25 16.39
N CYS A 388 26.14 -8.10 17.54
CA CYS A 388 26.15 -9.07 18.64
C CYS A 388 25.20 -8.72 19.80
N HIS A 389 24.49 -7.59 19.75
CA HIS A 389 23.75 -7.08 20.92
C HIS A 389 22.41 -7.80 21.17
N PHE A 390 21.73 -8.25 20.12
CA PHE A 390 20.38 -8.82 20.19
C PHE A 390 20.35 -10.31 20.61
N VAL A 391 21.11 -10.66 21.64
CA VAL A 391 21.20 -12.01 22.22
C VAL A 391 20.38 -12.07 23.50
N ARG A 392 19.28 -12.84 23.49
CA ARG A 392 18.43 -13.05 24.66
C ARG A 392 19.14 -13.87 25.75
N ASN A 393 19.00 -13.44 26.99
CA ASN A 393 19.49 -14.13 28.19
C ASN A 393 18.39 -15.03 28.83
N ALA A 394 18.72 -15.68 29.95
CA ALA A 394 17.82 -16.60 30.66
C ALA A 394 16.69 -15.93 31.46
N THR A 395 16.64 -14.59 31.58
CA THR A 395 15.60 -13.92 32.39
C THR A 395 14.27 -13.79 31.65
N PHE A 396 14.28 -13.81 30.32
CA PHE A 396 13.10 -13.65 29.47
C PHE A 396 11.97 -14.67 29.79
N PRO A 397 12.21 -16.01 29.81
CA PRO A 397 11.12 -16.97 30.09
C PRO A 397 10.56 -16.83 31.51
N GLU A 398 11.40 -16.49 32.50
CA GLU A 398 10.95 -16.28 33.88
C GLU A 398 10.13 -14.99 34.04
N ALA A 399 10.46 -13.93 33.29
CA ALA A 399 9.63 -12.72 33.24
C ALA A 399 8.29 -12.99 32.53
N ALA A 400 8.28 -13.78 31.45
CA ALA A 400 7.05 -14.11 30.72
C ALA A 400 6.04 -14.87 31.60
N LYS A 401 6.52 -15.77 32.48
CA LYS A 401 5.69 -16.49 33.46
C LYS A 401 5.04 -15.57 34.50
N LYS A 402 5.69 -14.46 34.89
CA LYS A 402 5.16 -13.50 35.87
C LYS A 402 4.02 -12.66 35.30
N LEU A 403 4.03 -12.41 33.99
CA LEU A 403 2.98 -11.66 33.31
C LEU A 403 1.71 -12.51 33.18
N THR A 404 0.65 -12.09 33.86
CA THR A 404 -0.65 -12.78 33.89
C THR A 404 -1.81 -11.81 33.62
N GLY A 405 -3.01 -12.35 33.40
CA GLY A 405 -4.24 -11.58 33.25
C GLY A 405 -4.21 -10.52 32.14
N ASN A 406 -4.81 -9.36 32.42
CA ASN A 406 -4.96 -8.26 31.45
C ASN A 406 -3.60 -7.69 30.99
N THR A 407 -2.62 -7.60 31.89
CA THR A 407 -1.27 -7.10 31.58
C THR A 407 -0.57 -8.00 30.56
N ARG A 408 -0.69 -9.34 30.69
CA ARG A 408 -0.18 -10.28 29.67
C ARG A 408 -0.83 -10.04 28.30
N LYS A 409 -2.15 -9.88 28.26
CA LYS A 409 -2.88 -9.65 27.01
C LYS A 409 -2.39 -8.38 26.30
N ILE A 410 -2.31 -7.27 27.02
CA ILE A 410 -1.89 -5.96 26.49
C ILE A 410 -0.41 -5.99 26.09
N PHE A 411 0.45 -6.70 26.82
CA PHE A 411 1.85 -6.86 26.43
C PHE A 411 2.01 -7.68 25.14
N ILE A 412 1.24 -8.76 24.96
CA ILE A 412 1.21 -9.54 23.70
C ILE A 412 0.69 -8.68 22.53
N GLU A 413 -0.31 -7.83 22.74
CA GLU A 413 -0.81 -6.88 21.73
C GLU A 413 0.23 -5.78 21.39
N PHE A 414 1.04 -5.35 22.36
CA PHE A 414 2.20 -4.48 22.12
C PHE A 414 3.25 -5.16 21.24
N LEU A 415 3.69 -6.38 21.61
CA LEU A 415 4.66 -7.16 20.83
C LEU A 415 4.16 -7.43 19.39
N GLU A 416 2.87 -7.77 19.22
CA GLU A 416 2.29 -7.99 17.89
C GLU A 416 2.37 -6.74 17.01
N ARG A 417 2.02 -5.58 17.58
CA ARG A 417 2.03 -4.30 16.85
C ARG A 417 3.44 -3.87 16.50
N SER A 418 4.36 -3.83 17.46
CA SER A 418 5.75 -3.44 17.19
C SER A 418 6.38 -4.37 16.17
N CYS A 419 6.27 -5.70 16.33
CA CYS A 419 6.79 -6.65 15.32
C CYS A 419 6.21 -6.43 13.91
N THR A 420 4.95 -6.00 13.79
CA THR A 420 4.32 -5.71 12.50
C THR A 420 4.82 -4.40 11.89
N ALA A 421 5.16 -3.41 12.72
CA ALA A 421 5.72 -2.13 12.27
C ALA A 421 7.12 -2.33 11.67
N GLU A 422 8.05 -2.93 12.42
CA GLU A 422 9.44 -3.08 11.97
C GLU A 422 9.50 -4.03 10.74
N PHE A 423 8.66 -5.07 10.73
CA PHE A 423 8.54 -5.95 9.57
C PHE A 423 7.90 -5.28 8.33
N SER A 424 7.13 -4.20 8.50
CA SER A 424 6.62 -3.39 7.39
C SER A 424 7.74 -2.54 6.77
N GLY A 425 8.53 -1.85 7.63
CA GLY A 425 9.71 -1.10 7.23
C GLY A 425 10.69 -1.98 6.44
N PHE A 426 11.09 -3.10 7.03
CA PHE A 426 11.93 -4.13 6.40
C PHE A 426 11.58 -4.42 4.93
N LEU A 427 10.31 -4.65 4.62
CA LEU A 427 9.88 -5.04 3.26
C LEU A 427 10.02 -3.88 2.26
N LEU A 428 9.67 -2.66 2.67
CA LEU A 428 9.81 -1.47 1.85
C LEU A 428 11.29 -1.19 1.55
N TYR A 429 12.12 -1.15 2.60
CA TYR A 429 13.55 -0.85 2.49
C TYR A 429 14.30 -1.94 1.70
N LYS A 430 13.94 -3.21 1.86
CA LYS A 430 14.52 -4.32 1.08
C LYS A 430 14.20 -4.23 -0.41
N GLU A 431 13.00 -3.79 -0.79
CA GLU A 431 12.66 -3.59 -2.21
C GLU A 431 13.34 -2.33 -2.78
N LEU A 432 13.43 -1.23 -2.02
CA LEU A 432 14.21 -0.04 -2.40
C LEU A 432 15.69 -0.39 -2.63
N GLY A 433 16.32 -1.07 -1.68
CA GLY A 433 17.70 -1.57 -1.77
C GLY A 433 17.92 -2.59 -2.89
N ARG A 434 16.87 -3.19 -3.44
CA ARG A 434 16.94 -4.04 -4.64
C ARG A 434 16.79 -3.25 -5.94
N ARG A 435 15.92 -2.24 -5.97
CA ARG A 435 15.62 -1.41 -7.15
C ARG A 435 16.78 -0.48 -7.47
N LEU A 436 17.23 0.29 -6.48
CA LEU A 436 18.19 1.37 -6.64
C LEU A 436 19.61 0.92 -7.03
N LYS A 437 19.91 -0.40 -7.04
CA LYS A 437 21.28 -0.95 -7.25
C LYS A 437 21.97 -0.50 -8.53
N LYS A 438 21.22 -0.07 -9.55
CA LYS A 438 21.77 0.48 -10.79
C LYS A 438 21.89 2.00 -10.72
N ALA A 439 20.79 2.67 -10.42
CA ALA A 439 20.70 4.14 -10.42
C ALA A 439 21.54 4.81 -9.33
N ASN A 440 21.66 4.20 -8.14
CA ASN A 440 22.46 4.69 -7.02
C ASN A 440 22.92 3.53 -6.11
N PRO A 441 24.11 2.95 -6.36
CA PRO A 441 24.62 1.80 -5.60
C PRO A 441 24.81 2.09 -4.10
N VAL A 442 25.23 3.31 -3.74
CA VAL A 442 25.42 3.75 -2.34
C VAL A 442 24.09 3.70 -1.60
N LEU A 443 23.08 4.38 -2.12
CA LEU A 443 21.75 4.43 -1.51
C LEU A 443 21.10 3.04 -1.44
N ALA A 444 21.30 2.20 -2.46
CA ALA A 444 20.82 0.83 -2.49
C ALA A 444 21.47 -0.07 -1.41
N GLU A 445 22.74 0.16 -1.10
CA GLU A 445 23.44 -0.54 -0.02
C GLU A 445 22.95 -0.06 1.34
N ILE A 446 22.77 1.25 1.56
CA ILE A 446 22.21 1.78 2.82
C ILE A 446 20.84 1.19 3.09
N PHE A 447 19.91 1.22 2.12
CA PHE A 447 18.60 0.58 2.28
C PHE A 447 18.68 -0.94 2.53
N THR A 448 19.70 -1.61 1.99
CA THR A 448 19.93 -3.04 2.29
C THR A 448 20.36 -3.23 3.75
N LEU A 449 21.27 -2.40 4.28
CA LEU A 449 21.76 -2.45 5.66
C LEU A 449 20.70 -1.99 6.67
N LEU A 450 19.90 -0.99 6.33
CA LEU A 450 18.75 -0.55 7.12
C LEU A 450 17.69 -1.67 7.18
N SER A 451 17.42 -2.36 6.06
CA SER A 451 16.55 -3.55 6.07
C SER A 451 17.11 -4.72 6.90
N ARG A 452 18.43 -4.83 7.08
CA ARG A 452 19.03 -5.83 8.00
C ARG A 452 18.67 -5.49 9.45
N ASP A 453 18.76 -4.22 9.83
CA ASP A 453 18.49 -3.78 11.20
C ASP A 453 17.01 -4.00 11.55
N GLU A 454 16.10 -3.59 10.67
CA GLU A 454 14.65 -3.83 10.78
C GLU A 454 14.27 -5.32 10.86
N ALA A 455 14.95 -6.17 10.09
CA ALA A 455 14.78 -7.63 10.19
C ALA A 455 15.28 -8.18 11.53
N ARG A 456 16.34 -7.59 12.10
CA ARG A 456 16.89 -7.95 13.43
C ARG A 456 15.88 -7.57 14.52
N HIS A 457 15.34 -6.35 14.45
CA HIS A 457 14.31 -5.79 15.31
C HIS A 457 13.02 -6.63 15.32
N ALA A 458 12.40 -6.81 14.15
CA ALA A 458 11.21 -7.67 13.98
C ALA A 458 11.47 -9.11 14.46
N GLY A 459 12.63 -9.66 14.15
CA GLY A 459 13.04 -11.01 14.57
C GLY A 459 13.18 -11.14 16.09
N PHE A 460 13.71 -10.13 16.77
CA PHE A 460 13.87 -10.11 18.23
C PHE A 460 12.53 -10.03 18.96
N ILE A 461 11.59 -9.21 18.47
CA ILE A 461 10.23 -9.14 19.01
C ILE A 461 9.46 -10.45 18.75
N ASN A 462 9.50 -11.00 17.53
CA ASN A 462 8.84 -12.28 17.24
C ASN A 462 9.43 -13.42 18.07
N LYS A 463 10.74 -13.41 18.34
CA LYS A 463 11.36 -14.35 19.28
C LYS A 463 10.91 -14.12 20.73
N SER A 464 10.52 -12.91 21.12
CA SER A 464 9.95 -12.62 22.44
C SER A 464 8.50 -13.12 22.58
N MET A 465 7.73 -13.19 21.47
CA MET A 465 6.39 -13.81 21.48
C MET A 465 6.43 -15.30 21.87
N SER A 466 7.50 -16.01 21.52
CA SER A 466 7.63 -17.45 21.79
C SER A 466 7.64 -17.78 23.29
N ASP A 467 8.03 -16.85 24.14
CA ASP A 467 8.02 -17.00 25.60
C ASP A 467 6.60 -17.03 26.17
N PHE A 468 5.61 -16.55 25.40
CA PHE A 468 4.17 -16.63 25.70
C PHE A 468 3.49 -17.82 25.00
N ASN A 469 4.25 -18.72 24.37
CA ASN A 469 3.80 -19.81 23.49
C ASN A 469 3.08 -19.34 22.21
N LEU A 470 3.42 -18.13 21.72
CA LEU A 470 2.86 -17.55 20.50
C LEU A 470 3.97 -17.24 19.49
N ALA A 471 3.64 -17.26 18.20
CA ALA A 471 4.52 -16.78 17.14
C ALA A 471 3.69 -16.09 16.05
N LEU A 472 4.32 -15.13 15.37
CA LEU A 472 3.77 -14.46 14.20
C LEU A 472 4.33 -15.06 12.90
N ASP A 473 3.45 -15.42 11.98
CA ASP A 473 3.84 -15.96 10.67
C ASP A 473 4.16 -14.82 9.68
N LEU A 474 5.40 -14.34 9.73
CA LEU A 474 5.92 -13.30 8.83
C LEU A 474 5.89 -13.71 7.34
N GLY A 475 5.85 -15.02 7.06
CA GLY A 475 5.75 -15.57 5.70
C GLY A 475 4.31 -15.58 5.16
N PHE A 476 3.32 -15.74 6.04
CA PHE A 476 1.90 -15.53 5.72
C PHE A 476 1.60 -14.04 5.49
N LEU A 477 2.13 -13.18 6.37
CA LEU A 477 2.01 -11.72 6.25
C LEU A 477 2.42 -11.20 4.87
N THR A 478 3.57 -11.63 4.36
CA THR A 478 4.09 -11.17 3.07
C THR A 478 3.22 -11.55 1.87
N ARG A 479 2.31 -12.52 2.00
CA ARG A 479 1.46 -13.00 0.88
C ARG A 479 0.04 -12.45 0.90
N ASN A 480 -0.52 -12.22 2.09
CA ASN A 480 -1.95 -11.95 2.27
C ASN A 480 -2.27 -10.51 2.72
N ARG A 481 -1.28 -9.62 2.78
CA ARG A 481 -1.46 -8.22 3.20
C ARG A 481 -1.88 -7.29 2.07
N LYS A 482 -2.66 -6.27 2.44
CA LYS A 482 -2.99 -5.13 1.57
C LYS A 482 -1.91 -4.05 1.69
N TYR A 483 -1.23 -3.76 0.60
CA TYR A 483 -0.28 -2.65 0.55
C TYR A 483 -1.01 -1.30 0.43
N THR A 484 -0.59 -0.33 1.23
CA THR A 484 -1.05 1.06 1.16
C THR A 484 0.01 1.87 0.39
N PHE A 485 -0.40 2.43 -0.74
CA PHE A 485 0.49 3.21 -1.61
C PHE A 485 0.70 4.63 -1.08
N PHE A 486 1.95 5.06 -1.02
CA PHE A 486 2.35 6.46 -0.81
C PHE A 486 3.28 6.91 -1.94
N LYS A 487 3.12 8.17 -2.40
CA LYS A 487 4.06 8.77 -3.34
C LYS A 487 5.45 8.93 -2.70
N PRO A 488 6.55 8.77 -3.45
CA PRO A 488 7.92 8.77 -2.96
C PRO A 488 8.26 9.82 -1.92
N LYS A 489 8.07 11.10 -2.24
CA LYS A 489 8.31 12.22 -1.31
C LYS A 489 7.60 12.06 0.04
N PHE A 490 6.36 11.55 0.04
CA PHE A 490 5.58 11.33 1.26
C PHE A 490 6.12 10.17 2.10
N ILE A 491 6.74 9.17 1.48
CA ILE A 491 7.45 8.12 2.22
C ILE A 491 8.65 8.71 2.96
N ILE A 492 9.47 9.55 2.32
CA ILE A 492 10.66 10.09 2.98
C ILE A 492 10.29 10.94 4.21
N TYR A 493 9.30 11.84 4.11
CA TYR A 493 8.79 12.58 5.28
C TYR A 493 8.25 11.66 6.38
N ALA A 494 7.42 10.67 6.00
CA ALA A 494 6.73 9.80 6.96
C ALA A 494 7.68 8.82 7.66
N THR A 495 8.65 8.27 6.93
CA THR A 495 9.70 7.40 7.51
C THR A 495 10.61 8.20 8.42
N TYR A 496 11.13 9.37 7.99
CA TYR A 496 11.97 10.22 8.85
C TYR A 496 11.30 10.53 10.20
N LEU A 497 10.03 10.92 10.18
CA LEU A 497 9.26 11.15 11.41
C LEU A 497 8.97 9.87 12.20
N SER A 498 8.80 8.73 11.54
CA SER A 498 8.63 7.41 12.18
C SER A 498 9.87 7.02 12.98
N GLU A 499 11.07 7.09 12.38
CA GLU A 499 12.34 6.78 13.05
C GLU A 499 12.55 7.72 14.26
N LYS A 500 12.38 9.04 14.06
CA LYS A 500 12.62 10.02 15.13
C LYS A 500 11.60 9.91 16.27
N ILE A 501 10.32 9.61 15.99
CA ILE A 501 9.34 9.39 17.07
C ILE A 501 9.50 8.02 17.73
N GLY A 502 9.92 6.99 16.99
CA GLY A 502 10.29 5.66 17.50
C GLY A 502 11.41 5.78 18.52
N TYR A 503 12.52 6.41 18.13
CA TYR A 503 13.63 6.79 19.01
C TYR A 503 13.15 7.43 20.33
N TRP A 504 12.38 8.54 20.25
CA TRP A 504 11.96 9.27 21.45
C TRP A 504 10.99 8.47 22.34
N ARG A 505 10.12 7.63 21.76
CA ARG A 505 9.26 6.73 22.54
C ARG A 505 10.10 5.70 23.31
N TYR A 506 10.97 4.98 22.60
CA TYR A 506 11.73 3.87 23.16
C TYR A 506 12.78 4.36 24.19
N ILE A 507 13.50 5.45 23.93
CA ILE A 507 14.49 5.99 24.87
C ILE A 507 13.84 6.55 26.14
N SER A 508 12.65 7.15 26.04
CA SER A 508 11.94 7.69 27.21
C SER A 508 11.29 6.59 28.06
N ILE A 509 10.87 5.46 27.45
CA ILE A 509 10.50 4.25 28.19
C ILE A 509 11.73 3.67 28.91
N TYR A 510 12.85 3.48 28.20
CA TYR A 510 14.09 2.94 28.77
C TYR A 510 14.60 3.76 29.97
N ARG A 511 14.73 5.08 29.79
CA ARG A 511 15.18 6.01 30.86
C ARG A 511 14.19 6.13 32.01
N HIS A 512 12.92 5.80 31.82
CA HIS A 512 11.96 5.71 32.91
C HIS A 512 12.16 4.42 33.71
N LEU A 513 12.32 3.29 33.03
CA LEU A 513 12.51 1.98 33.66
C LEU A 513 13.88 1.85 34.35
N GLN A 514 14.96 2.44 33.81
CA GLN A 514 16.24 2.56 34.52
C GLN A 514 16.12 3.27 35.87
N ARG A 515 15.23 4.26 35.99
CA ARG A 515 14.99 5.01 37.24
C ARG A 515 13.96 4.33 38.14
N ASN A 516 13.15 3.42 37.60
CA ASN A 516 12.10 2.69 38.30
C ASN A 516 12.18 1.19 37.94
N PRO A 517 13.22 0.44 38.37
CA PRO A 517 13.44 -0.94 37.94
C PRO A 517 12.27 -1.87 38.31
N ASP A 518 11.57 -1.60 39.42
CA ASP A 518 10.39 -2.35 39.86
C ASP A 518 9.22 -2.30 38.88
N CYS A 519 9.17 -1.30 38.00
CA CYS A 519 8.17 -1.15 36.94
C CYS A 519 8.53 -1.94 35.66
N GLN A 520 9.69 -2.62 35.60
CA GLN A 520 10.12 -3.34 34.41
C GLN A 520 9.40 -4.68 34.25
N LEU A 521 8.34 -4.68 33.43
CA LEU A 521 7.53 -5.85 33.14
C LEU A 521 8.26 -6.96 32.38
N TYR A 522 9.23 -6.62 31.52
CA TYR A 522 9.90 -7.59 30.64
C TYR A 522 11.33 -7.14 30.25
N PRO A 523 12.32 -8.06 30.15
CA PRO A 523 13.70 -7.72 29.81
C PRO A 523 13.91 -7.10 28.42
N LEU A 524 12.92 -7.17 27.52
CA LEU A 524 12.99 -6.52 26.19
C LEU A 524 13.38 -5.04 26.27
N PHE A 525 12.90 -4.32 27.30
CA PHE A 525 13.18 -2.90 27.47
C PHE A 525 14.66 -2.59 27.73
N GLU A 526 15.44 -3.54 28.28
CA GLU A 526 16.89 -3.39 28.50
C GLU A 526 17.66 -3.18 27.18
N TYR A 527 17.11 -3.69 26.06
CA TYR A 527 17.74 -3.64 24.74
C TYR A 527 17.39 -2.35 23.98
N PHE A 528 16.49 -1.52 24.51
CA PHE A 528 15.99 -0.32 23.83
C PHE A 528 17.07 0.76 23.63
N GLU A 529 18.10 0.84 24.49
CA GLU A 529 19.17 1.84 24.31
C GLU A 529 19.92 1.65 22.99
N ASN A 530 20.38 0.42 22.72
CA ASN A 530 21.10 0.10 21.50
C ASN A 530 20.17 0.02 20.29
N TRP A 531 18.92 -0.40 20.48
CA TRP A 531 17.86 -0.26 19.46
C TRP A 531 17.72 1.21 19.03
N CYS A 532 17.57 2.15 19.97
CA CYS A 532 17.49 3.58 19.69
C CYS A 532 18.70 4.12 18.91
N GLN A 533 19.89 3.52 19.05
CA GLN A 533 21.03 3.92 18.21
C GLN A 533 20.85 3.50 16.74
N ASP A 534 20.13 2.41 16.44
CA ASP A 534 19.72 2.09 15.07
C ASP A 534 18.73 3.15 14.57
N GLU A 535 17.62 3.41 15.28
CA GLU A 535 16.60 4.42 14.93
C GLU A 535 17.20 5.81 14.70
N SER A 536 18.18 6.23 15.51
CA SER A 536 18.84 7.51 15.33
C SER A 536 19.55 7.55 13.99
N ARG A 537 20.40 6.54 13.71
CA ARG A 537 21.13 6.40 12.44
C ARG A 537 20.21 6.27 11.24
N HIS A 538 19.06 5.59 11.38
CA HIS A 538 18.03 5.47 10.35
C HIS A 538 17.42 6.84 10.05
N GLY A 539 17.03 7.59 11.07
CA GLY A 539 16.53 8.95 10.92
C GLY A 539 17.58 9.95 10.39
N ASP A 540 18.86 9.79 10.72
CA ASP A 540 19.95 10.64 10.22
C ASP A 540 20.23 10.37 8.73
N PHE A 541 20.15 9.11 8.31
CA PHE A 541 20.17 8.74 6.90
C PHE A 541 18.97 9.34 6.14
N LEU A 542 17.76 9.25 6.70
CA LEU A 542 16.58 9.83 6.05
C LEU A 542 16.66 11.36 5.97
N ALA A 543 17.25 12.03 6.96
CA ALA A 543 17.58 13.45 6.89
C ALA A 543 18.53 13.76 5.72
N ALA A 544 19.58 12.97 5.51
CA ALA A 544 20.44 13.10 4.33
C ALA A 544 19.66 12.90 3.03
N THR A 545 18.75 11.92 2.95
CA THR A 545 17.90 11.73 1.74
C THR A 545 16.92 12.88 1.48
N LEU A 546 16.49 13.63 2.51
CA LEU A 546 15.74 14.87 2.37
C LEU A 546 16.63 16.00 1.84
N LYS A 547 17.82 16.19 2.43
CA LYS A 547 18.80 17.21 1.98
C LYS A 547 19.25 17.02 0.52
N CYS A 548 19.28 15.77 0.04
CA CYS A 548 19.55 15.44 -1.37
C CYS A 548 18.45 15.92 -2.33
N GLN A 549 17.26 16.28 -1.84
CA GLN A 549 16.10 16.68 -2.64
C GLN A 549 15.61 18.07 -2.17
N PRO A 550 16.23 19.17 -2.64
CA PRO A 550 15.91 20.52 -2.16
C PRO A 550 14.42 20.88 -2.24
N GLU A 551 13.68 20.38 -3.24
CA GLU A 551 12.22 20.56 -3.35
C GLU A 551 11.39 20.00 -2.17
N LEU A 552 11.99 19.16 -1.33
CA LEU A 552 11.38 18.62 -0.10
C LEU A 552 11.68 19.47 1.13
N LEU A 553 12.60 20.43 1.06
CA LEU A 553 12.92 21.33 2.16
C LEU A 553 12.62 22.80 1.80
N GLU A 554 12.58 23.16 0.52
CA GLU A 554 12.44 24.54 0.08
C GLU A 554 11.00 24.93 -0.32
N GLY A 555 10.68 26.21 -0.10
CA GLY A 555 9.45 26.82 -0.59
C GLY A 555 8.18 26.49 0.20
N THR A 556 7.05 27.00 -0.29
CA THR A 556 5.77 26.95 0.46
C THR A 556 5.14 25.56 0.50
N ALA A 557 5.43 24.70 -0.49
CA ALA A 557 4.94 23.33 -0.52
C ALA A 557 5.63 22.48 0.57
N ALA A 558 6.97 22.51 0.64
CA ALA A 558 7.74 21.78 1.65
C ALA A 558 7.33 22.16 3.08
N ARG A 559 7.10 23.46 3.33
CA ARG A 559 6.59 23.98 4.62
C ARG A 559 5.24 23.41 5.00
N LEU A 560 4.26 23.41 4.08
CA LEU A 560 2.93 22.86 4.34
C LEU A 560 2.96 21.33 4.50
N TRP A 561 3.83 20.62 3.78
CA TRP A 561 4.00 19.18 3.93
C TRP A 561 4.66 18.81 5.26
N SER A 562 5.74 19.49 5.64
CA SER A 562 6.42 19.30 6.93
C SER A 562 5.44 19.48 8.10
N ARG A 563 4.71 20.61 8.12
CA ARG A 563 3.65 20.88 9.10
C ARG A 563 2.57 19.78 9.10
N PHE A 564 2.13 19.34 7.92
CA PHE A 564 1.14 18.26 7.77
C PHE A 564 1.62 16.94 8.36
N PHE A 565 2.85 16.51 8.05
CA PHE A 565 3.37 15.22 8.51
C PHE A 565 3.64 15.22 10.02
N CYS A 566 4.24 16.29 10.56
CA CYS A 566 4.39 16.44 12.01
C CYS A 566 3.03 16.32 12.73
N LEU A 567 2.02 17.09 12.31
CA LEU A 567 0.68 17.03 12.90
C LEU A 567 0.02 15.65 12.75
N SER A 568 0.16 15.03 11.58
CA SER A 568 -0.40 13.68 11.32
C SER A 568 0.18 12.66 12.29
N VAL A 569 1.50 12.67 12.50
CA VAL A 569 2.19 11.75 13.41
C VAL A 569 1.85 12.06 14.87
N TYR A 570 1.92 13.33 15.30
CA TYR A 570 1.64 13.71 16.69
C TYR A 570 0.20 13.45 17.10
N ILE A 571 -0.79 13.82 16.27
CA ILE A 571 -2.21 13.59 16.56
C ILE A 571 -2.50 12.08 16.59
N THR A 572 -1.98 11.32 15.60
CA THR A 572 -2.20 9.87 15.55
C THR A 572 -1.60 9.18 16.77
N MET A 573 -0.35 9.52 17.15
CA MET A 573 0.27 9.00 18.37
C MET A 573 -0.56 9.32 19.61
N TYR A 574 -0.88 10.60 19.83
CA TYR A 574 -1.57 11.06 21.03
C TYR A 574 -2.90 10.33 21.22
N LEU A 575 -3.69 10.20 20.15
CA LEU A 575 -4.98 9.50 20.18
C LEU A 575 -4.83 7.98 20.32
N ASN A 576 -3.79 7.37 19.73
CA ASN A 576 -3.52 5.93 19.78
C ASN A 576 -3.08 5.47 21.18
N ASP A 577 -2.26 6.28 21.84
CA ASP A 577 -1.68 5.98 23.14
C ASP A 577 -2.69 6.22 24.28
N HIS A 578 -3.52 7.27 24.21
CA HIS A 578 -4.61 7.49 25.19
C HIS A 578 -5.74 6.46 25.11
N GLN A 579 -5.86 5.70 24.01
CA GLN A 579 -6.72 4.52 23.95
C GLN A 579 -6.11 3.30 24.66
N ARG A 580 -4.83 3.37 25.06
CA ARG A 580 -4.02 2.27 25.61
C ARG A 580 -3.31 2.65 26.91
N SER A 581 -3.83 3.63 27.65
CA SER A 581 -3.16 4.18 28.84
C SER A 581 -2.73 3.13 29.85
N PHE A 582 -3.51 2.05 30.01
CA PHE A 582 -3.18 0.91 30.87
C PHE A 582 -1.80 0.29 30.60
N PHE A 583 -1.30 0.30 29.35
CA PHE A 583 0.05 -0.17 29.05
C PHE A 583 1.11 0.70 29.73
N TYR A 584 1.01 2.03 29.58
CA TYR A 584 1.93 2.98 30.19
C TYR A 584 1.78 3.02 31.71
N GLU A 585 0.55 2.96 32.22
CA GLU A 585 0.25 2.84 33.65
C GLU A 585 0.88 1.56 34.25
N SER A 586 0.88 0.44 33.52
CA SER A 586 1.53 -0.80 33.94
C SER A 586 3.07 -0.74 33.95
N LEU A 587 3.66 0.27 33.29
CA LEU A 587 5.09 0.64 33.39
C LEU A 587 5.32 1.77 34.42
N GLY A 588 4.30 2.17 35.19
CA GLY A 588 4.40 3.29 36.14
C GLY A 588 4.51 4.67 35.48
N MET A 589 4.01 4.83 34.25
CA MET A 589 4.10 6.07 33.46
C MET A 589 2.73 6.75 33.32
N ASP A 590 2.67 8.07 33.46
CA ASP A 590 1.50 8.84 33.00
C ASP A 590 1.53 8.97 31.48
N THR A 591 0.48 8.48 30.83
CA THR A 591 0.31 8.49 29.37
C THR A 591 0.35 9.90 28.81
N THR A 592 -0.25 10.87 29.52
CA THR A 592 -0.35 12.26 29.07
C THR A 592 1.03 12.89 29.02
N ARG A 593 1.76 12.87 30.14
CA ARG A 593 3.12 13.41 30.29
C ARG A 593 4.12 12.73 29.36
N PHE A 594 4.04 11.41 29.19
CA PHE A 594 4.85 10.67 28.23
C PHE A 594 4.64 11.19 26.80
N ASN A 595 3.39 11.25 26.35
CA ASN A 595 3.06 11.72 25.00
C ASN A 595 3.48 13.19 24.77
N LYS A 596 3.27 14.07 25.76
CA LYS A 596 3.69 15.48 25.67
C LYS A 596 5.21 15.61 25.52
N HIS A 597 5.98 14.88 26.32
CA HIS A 597 7.44 14.84 26.23
C HIS A 597 7.91 14.31 24.86
N VAL A 598 7.40 13.16 24.39
CA VAL A 598 7.79 12.59 23.09
C VAL A 598 7.49 13.55 21.93
N ILE A 599 6.34 14.23 21.94
CA ILE A 599 6.00 15.23 20.91
C ILE A 599 6.97 16.41 20.93
N LEU A 600 7.28 16.95 22.12
CA LEU A 600 8.22 18.08 22.27
C LEU A 600 9.60 17.72 21.70
N GLU A 601 10.19 16.62 22.15
CA GLU A 601 11.54 16.22 21.72
C GLU A 601 11.60 15.83 20.23
N THR A 602 10.56 15.19 19.70
CA THR A 602 10.44 14.90 18.27
C THR A 602 10.36 16.19 17.48
N ASN A 603 9.58 17.17 17.92
CA ASN A 603 9.47 18.48 17.25
C ASN A 603 10.82 19.21 17.24
N ASN A 604 11.49 19.30 18.40
CA ASN A 604 12.82 19.88 18.55
C ASN A 604 13.88 19.19 17.65
N THR A 605 13.70 17.90 17.35
CA THR A 605 14.53 17.17 16.40
C THR A 605 14.21 17.56 14.95
N THR A 606 12.92 17.67 14.61
CA THR A 606 12.47 18.06 13.26
C THR A 606 12.80 19.51 12.90
N GLU A 607 12.93 20.41 13.88
CA GLU A 607 13.34 21.81 13.71
C GLU A 607 14.70 21.96 12.99
N ARG A 608 15.55 20.94 13.02
CA ARG A 608 16.88 20.95 12.38
C ARG A 608 16.88 20.63 10.88
N ILE A 609 15.76 20.20 10.31
CA ILE A 609 15.67 19.73 8.92
C ILE A 609 14.49 20.38 8.20
N PHE A 610 13.30 20.33 8.79
CA PHE A 610 12.11 20.84 8.13
C PHE A 610 12.08 22.38 8.10
N PRO A 611 11.62 23.02 7.02
CA PRO A 611 11.52 24.48 6.92
C PRO A 611 10.42 25.10 7.81
N GLU A 612 9.50 24.28 8.32
CA GLU A 612 8.40 24.72 9.17
C GLU A 612 7.81 23.57 9.99
N VAL A 613 7.66 23.80 11.30
CA VAL A 613 7.10 22.81 12.24
C VAL A 613 5.98 23.42 13.10
N PRO A 614 5.04 22.61 13.63
CA PRO A 614 4.03 23.10 14.56
C PRO A 614 4.65 23.76 15.80
N ASP A 615 4.03 24.84 16.28
CA ASP A 615 4.36 25.42 17.59
C ASP A 615 3.75 24.56 18.71
N VAL A 616 4.47 23.51 19.10
CA VAL A 616 4.05 22.53 20.12
C VAL A 616 4.20 23.04 21.56
N GLU A 617 5.00 24.09 21.77
CA GLU A 617 5.23 24.69 23.10
C GLU A 617 4.06 25.59 23.52
N ASN A 618 3.30 26.08 22.55
CA ASN A 618 2.05 26.80 22.80
C ASN A 618 1.06 25.94 23.61
N PRO A 619 0.60 26.40 24.80
CA PRO A 619 -0.35 25.63 25.61
C PRO A 619 -1.63 25.24 24.88
N ALA A 620 -2.07 26.05 23.89
CA ALA A 620 -3.24 25.76 23.07
C ALA A 620 -3.06 24.51 22.18
N PHE A 621 -1.83 24.12 21.85
CA PHE A 621 -1.53 22.91 21.09
C PHE A 621 -2.01 21.67 21.84
N PHE A 622 -1.49 21.47 23.06
CA PHE A 622 -1.85 20.33 23.89
C PHE A 622 -3.29 20.38 24.40
N GLN A 623 -3.84 21.57 24.69
CA GLN A 623 -5.26 21.70 25.02
C GLN A 623 -6.18 21.15 23.90
N ARG A 624 -5.85 21.41 22.64
CA ARG A 624 -6.60 20.86 21.49
C ARG A 624 -6.43 19.34 21.34
N LEU A 625 -5.24 18.80 21.60
CA LEU A 625 -5.03 17.35 21.64
C LEU A 625 -5.89 16.71 22.75
N ASP A 626 -5.91 17.31 23.95
CA ASP A 626 -6.71 16.86 25.10
C ASP A 626 -8.23 16.94 24.82
N GLU A 627 -8.70 17.95 24.07
CA GLU A 627 -10.09 18.00 23.55
C GLU A 627 -10.39 16.88 22.55
N MET A 628 -9.48 16.59 21.62
CA MET A 628 -9.65 15.51 20.66
C MET A 628 -9.67 14.12 21.31
N VAL A 629 -8.90 13.90 22.39
CA VAL A 629 -8.99 12.66 23.20
C VAL A 629 -10.38 12.46 23.77
N LYS A 630 -11.03 13.50 24.32
CA LYS A 630 -12.40 13.41 24.84
C LYS A 630 -13.40 12.97 23.77
N HIS A 631 -13.30 13.53 22.57
CA HIS A 631 -14.17 13.18 21.44
C HIS A 631 -13.87 11.79 20.86
N ASN A 632 -12.59 11.40 20.79
CA ASN A 632 -12.18 10.05 20.37
C ASN A 632 -12.74 8.99 21.32
N ASN A 633 -12.64 9.22 22.64
CA ASN A 633 -13.21 8.34 23.66
C ASN A 633 -14.73 8.23 23.56
N ALA A 634 -15.44 9.33 23.30
CA ALA A 634 -16.88 9.30 23.05
C ALA A 634 -17.25 8.45 21.80
N ILE A 635 -16.47 8.54 20.71
CA ILE A 635 -16.69 7.71 19.52
C ILE A 635 -16.43 6.22 19.81
N VAL A 636 -15.40 5.90 20.59
CA VAL A 636 -15.13 4.52 21.04
C VAL A 636 -16.31 3.99 21.88
N GLN A 637 -16.84 4.79 22.81
CA GLN A 637 -18.02 4.43 23.61
C GLN A 637 -19.27 4.22 22.74
N ILE A 638 -19.56 5.11 21.78
CA ILE A 638 -20.66 4.93 20.81
C ILE A 638 -20.47 3.65 19.99
N GLY A 639 -19.24 3.34 19.57
CA GLY A 639 -18.91 2.09 18.88
C GLY A 639 -19.31 0.84 19.70
N ARG A 640 -18.99 0.86 21.00
CA ARG A 640 -19.27 -0.21 21.97
C ARG A 640 -20.74 -0.31 22.42
N SER A 641 -21.62 0.62 22.04
CA SER A 641 -23.05 0.56 22.39
C SER A 641 -23.81 -0.55 21.66
N ASP A 642 -25.00 -0.92 22.13
CA ASP A 642 -25.88 -1.90 21.44
C ASP A 642 -26.69 -1.28 20.28
N ALA A 643 -26.45 0.00 19.94
CA ALA A 643 -27.23 0.71 18.94
C ALA A 643 -27.03 0.18 17.50
N PRO A 644 -28.04 0.27 16.61
CA PRO A 644 -27.88 -0.06 15.20
C PRO A 644 -26.77 0.74 14.51
N ASN A 645 -26.06 0.14 13.55
CA ASN A 645 -24.89 0.76 12.90
C ASN A 645 -25.18 2.13 12.25
N TRP A 646 -26.37 2.34 11.70
CA TRP A 646 -26.76 3.64 11.14
C TRP A 646 -26.85 4.73 12.23
N LEU A 647 -27.38 4.40 13.39
CA LEU A 647 -27.52 5.31 14.53
C LEU A 647 -26.16 5.57 15.19
N LYS A 648 -25.32 4.53 15.32
CA LYS A 648 -23.91 4.69 15.73
C LYS A 648 -23.17 5.67 14.82
N ASN A 649 -23.34 5.55 13.50
CA ASN A 649 -22.68 6.46 12.56
C ASN A 649 -23.19 7.89 12.72
N LEU A 650 -24.50 8.11 12.84
CA LEU A 650 -25.11 9.42 13.09
C LEU A 650 -24.62 10.04 14.40
N GLN A 651 -24.54 9.27 15.50
CA GLN A 651 -24.03 9.71 16.80
C GLN A 651 -22.53 10.06 16.79
N LYS A 652 -21.74 9.44 15.91
CA LYS A 652 -20.30 9.74 15.77
C LYS A 652 -20.03 11.04 15.02
N LEU A 653 -20.88 11.44 14.07
CA LEU A 653 -20.69 12.64 13.25
C LEU A 653 -20.32 13.92 14.03
N PRO A 654 -21.02 14.33 15.11
CA PRO A 654 -20.64 15.53 15.87
C PRO A 654 -19.24 15.42 16.51
N HIS A 655 -18.83 14.24 16.95
CA HIS A 655 -17.49 14.06 17.51
C HIS A 655 -16.40 14.03 16.43
N LEU A 656 -16.70 13.46 15.26
CA LEU A 656 -15.82 13.50 14.09
C LEU A 656 -15.65 14.94 13.57
N GLU A 657 -16.72 15.76 13.56
CA GLU A 657 -16.66 17.20 13.27
C GLU A 657 -15.70 17.92 14.21
N ARG A 658 -15.79 17.66 15.52
CA ARG A 658 -14.91 18.31 16.50
C ARG A 658 -13.45 17.92 16.37
N ILE A 659 -13.16 16.65 16.09
CA ILE A 659 -11.78 16.18 15.83
C ILE A 659 -11.25 16.79 14.52
N ALA A 660 -12.06 16.80 13.46
CA ALA A 660 -11.73 17.45 12.19
C ALA A 660 -11.42 18.95 12.38
N LYS A 661 -12.25 19.65 13.14
CA LYS A 661 -12.04 21.06 13.53
C LYS A 661 -10.75 21.24 14.33
N GLY A 662 -10.45 20.35 15.28
CA GLY A 662 -9.19 20.36 16.03
C GLY A 662 -7.97 20.25 15.11
N CYS A 663 -7.99 19.30 14.16
CA CYS A 663 -6.95 19.12 13.15
C CYS A 663 -6.77 20.36 12.26
N ILE A 664 -7.87 20.95 11.78
CA ILE A 664 -7.84 22.20 10.99
C ILE A 664 -7.23 23.34 11.79
N LEU A 665 -7.64 23.54 13.05
CA LEU A 665 -7.16 24.63 13.89
C LEU A 665 -5.69 24.48 14.25
N LEU A 666 -5.19 23.25 14.44
CA LEU A 666 -3.77 22.97 14.61
C LEU A 666 -2.99 23.21 13.30
N PHE A 667 -3.52 22.79 12.16
CA PHE A 667 -2.88 23.02 10.86
C PHE A 667 -2.82 24.51 10.46
N LEU A 668 -3.81 25.32 10.87
CA LEU A 668 -3.86 26.76 10.60
C LEU A 668 -3.26 27.62 11.73
N ALA A 669 -2.76 27.02 12.81
CA ALA A 669 -2.11 27.74 13.90
C ALA A 669 -0.81 28.44 13.42
N PRO A 670 -0.29 29.43 14.18
CA PRO A 670 1.11 29.83 14.06
C PRO A 670 2.03 28.61 14.14
N ALA A 671 3.10 28.64 13.36
CA ALA A 671 4.08 27.57 13.26
C ALA A 671 5.47 28.20 13.30
N LYS A 672 6.45 27.47 13.84
CA LYS A 672 7.83 27.92 13.88
C LYS A 672 8.44 27.76 12.49
N ARG A 673 9.05 28.83 11.97
CA ARG A 673 9.95 28.73 10.81
C ARG A 673 11.33 28.40 11.33
N VAL A 674 11.89 27.35 10.77
CA VAL A 674 13.12 26.68 11.21
C VAL A 674 13.74 26.05 9.94
N GLY A 675 14.81 25.26 10.05
CA GLY A 675 15.45 24.67 8.88
C GLY A 675 16.88 24.20 9.16
N SER A 676 17.46 23.50 8.20
CA SER A 676 18.84 23.03 8.29
C SER A 676 19.82 24.19 8.02
N LEU A 677 20.78 24.38 8.93
CA LEU A 677 21.86 25.37 8.76
C LEU A 677 22.73 25.07 7.52
N ASP A 678 22.76 23.82 7.09
CA ASP A 678 23.58 23.33 5.97
C ASP A 678 22.93 23.49 4.57
N VAL A 679 21.73 24.11 4.49
CA VAL A 679 20.99 24.33 3.24
C VAL A 679 20.98 25.82 2.90
N GLU A 680 21.63 26.20 1.79
CA GLU A 680 21.73 27.59 1.34
C GLU A 680 20.35 28.14 0.95
N GLY A 681 19.84 29.10 1.72
CA GLY A 681 18.59 29.82 1.42
C GLY A 681 17.71 30.09 2.63
N ASP A 682 17.74 29.23 3.65
CA ASP A 682 16.90 29.37 4.86
C ASP A 682 17.57 30.17 6.00
N ALA A 683 18.83 30.60 5.84
CA ALA A 683 19.60 31.40 6.80
C ALA A 683 19.12 32.88 6.94
N ALA A 684 17.82 33.15 6.77
CA ALA A 684 17.21 34.47 6.75
C ALA A 684 16.17 34.74 7.86
N PHE A 685 16.05 33.83 8.84
CA PHE A 685 15.18 34.04 10.02
C PHE A 685 15.98 33.93 11.32
N GLN A 686 16.75 34.98 11.63
CA GLN A 686 17.26 35.21 12.98
C GLN A 686 16.12 35.67 13.89
N TYR A 687 15.83 34.85 14.91
CA TYR A 687 15.06 35.10 16.14
C TYR A 687 13.83 36.05 16.09
#